data_AF-A0A929UWP1-F1
#
_entry.id   AF-A0A929UWP1-F1
#
_cell.length_a   1.000
_cell.length_b   1.000
_cell.length_c   1.000
_cell.angle_alpha   90.00
_cell.angle_beta   90.00
_cell.angle_gamma   90.00
#
_symmetry.space_group_name_H-M   'P 1'
#
loop_
_entity.id
_entity.type
_entity.pdbx_description
1 polymer ?
#
loop_
_entity_poly.entity_id
_entity_poly.type
_entity_poly.pdbx_seq_one_letter_code
_entity_poly.pdbx_strand_id
1 'polypeptide(L)'
;MIEIRRTKWTRLKYVSCTLAVVGIIVLGFIFWPRTGALSPWNAGRIIDDNVFYDTNTFASVQDIQNFINDHTPACDTWGTGRSEYGGGTRAQYAVNRGWHGPPYVCLRNYHENPNTKETSFEKGGGWFSGGLSTAQIIWNVSKEFGINPQVMLVILKKEQGSLFTDSWPLKSQYKYAMGFACPDNGPGNTANCSSEYAGLYNQLRMAARQLRLYANRPNEYRYKAGRTNYIQYNPDAACGGSWVYIENQATASLYNYTPYQPNQGALDAGAGTAHCGAYGNRNFWRFFNEWFGSPLNSVKIDSPLSIKTEKTGSKLFTNMEITASFTIRNSTNQRRDLGVMVIAGRDSNSNNYDFGSQRVVLEPWQSYTYRASTRLDKEGDYKFWISNYRDGSGWSDNYPESSAGNVREVTTFVQSPPTVVSAVTTQISRIHKNQSVNVGFQVKNNSAKPVDLGYFGLAITSPSGKNADVVFDTVNQLSPGAVYNYNKEFLPREEGLYRARISGTLDGGRTWTEAQYPVATDASAGNRATFTVLPSLTLTQGITFSSANPRSGDSVTTTFKLKNSSNQPITTSEYTCLILRNQSGQNYDLGCLSPSTIQSNQELEFKATRPFPVGTYNAYFSTFDGRRWQDYKTPPLETGQEVVKTEMRVSA
;
A
#
# COMPACT_ATOMS: atom_id res chain seq x y z
N MET A 1 -69.69 7.95 -29.36
CA MET A 1 -70.52 6.79 -29.74
C MET A 1 -69.73 5.98 -30.74
N ILE A 2 -69.52 4.70 -30.43
CA ILE A 2 -69.12 3.60 -31.30
C ILE A 2 -67.64 3.51 -31.69
N GLU A 3 -67.07 2.53 -31.03
CA GLU A 3 -65.83 1.78 -31.21
C GLU A 3 -65.62 1.15 -32.59
N ILE A 4 -64.32 0.99 -32.91
CA ILE A 4 -63.67 -0.23 -33.44
C ILE A 4 -63.98 -0.60 -34.91
N ARG A 5 -62.93 -0.70 -35.76
CA ARG A 5 -62.19 -1.96 -36.06
C ARG A 5 -61.26 -1.84 -37.29
N ARG A 6 -60.22 -2.69 -37.26
CA ARG A 6 -59.43 -3.28 -38.37
C ARG A 6 -58.34 -2.41 -39.01
N THR A 7 -57.23 -2.91 -39.55
CA THR A 7 -56.41 -4.14 -39.45
C THR A 7 -55.21 -3.86 -40.38
N LYS A 8 -53.99 -4.19 -39.92
CA LYS A 8 -52.73 -4.44 -40.68
C LYS A 8 -52.24 -3.39 -41.69
N TRP A 9 -51.06 -2.83 -41.43
CA TRP A 9 -50.09 -2.52 -42.48
C TRP A 9 -48.69 -3.04 -42.11
N THR A 10 -47.99 -3.44 -43.15
CA THR A 10 -46.83 -4.32 -43.24
C THR A 10 -45.49 -3.61 -43.05
N ARG A 11 -44.58 -4.31 -42.35
CA ARG A 11 -43.11 -4.44 -42.56
C ARG A 11 -42.29 -3.18 -42.93
N LEU A 12 -41.30 -2.82 -42.10
CA LEU A 12 -39.84 -2.98 -42.38
C LEU A 12 -38.99 -2.31 -41.26
N LYS A 13 -37.97 -3.06 -40.78
CA LYS A 13 -36.63 -2.64 -40.29
C LYS A 13 -36.58 -1.69 -39.07
N TYR A 14 -36.17 -2.13 -37.87
CA TYR A 14 -34.85 -2.57 -37.38
C TYR A 14 -34.35 -1.55 -36.35
N VAL A 15 -33.86 -2.09 -35.23
CA VAL A 15 -33.06 -1.44 -34.17
C VAL A 15 -33.83 -0.46 -33.27
N SER A 16 -34.24 -0.97 -32.10
CA SER A 16 -34.07 -0.35 -30.77
C SER A 16 -34.94 -1.09 -29.76
N CYS A 17 -34.36 -1.98 -28.95
CA CYS A 17 -34.81 -2.30 -27.58
C CYS A 17 -33.98 -3.47 -27.05
N THR A 18 -32.96 -3.19 -26.24
CA THR A 18 -32.60 -4.11 -25.15
C THR A 18 -32.23 -3.27 -23.94
N LEU A 19 -33.24 -2.88 -23.18
CA LEU A 19 -33.08 -2.46 -21.78
C LEU A 19 -33.95 -3.38 -20.92
N ALA A 20 -33.31 -3.93 -19.91
CA ALA A 20 -33.88 -4.53 -18.70
C ALA A 20 -34.63 -5.88 -18.84
N VAL A 21 -33.88 -6.97 -19.02
CA VAL A 21 -34.13 -8.24 -18.32
C VAL A 21 -32.77 -8.88 -17.96
N VAL A 22 -32.24 -8.56 -16.79
CA VAL A 22 -31.15 -9.33 -16.16
C VAL A 22 -31.68 -9.81 -14.81
N GLY A 23 -32.25 -11.00 -14.80
CA GLY A 23 -32.78 -11.64 -13.61
C GLY A 23 -32.84 -13.14 -13.85
N ILE A 24 -32.00 -13.87 -13.09
CA ILE A 24 -31.96 -15.33 -12.95
C ILE A 24 -31.23 -16.06 -14.10
N ILE A 25 -29.90 -15.98 -14.10
CA ILE A 25 -29.07 -17.13 -14.49
C ILE A 25 -28.86 -17.95 -13.23
N VAL A 26 -29.41 -19.16 -13.24
CA VAL A 26 -29.15 -20.23 -12.29
C VAL A 26 -27.63 -20.42 -12.22
N LEU A 27 -27.03 -20.01 -11.10
CA LEU A 27 -25.69 -20.43 -10.69
C LEU A 27 -25.76 -21.93 -10.39
N GLY A 28 -25.66 -22.74 -11.44
CA GLY A 28 -25.17 -24.10 -11.30
C GLY A 28 -23.75 -23.99 -10.78
N PHE A 29 -23.58 -24.22 -9.48
CA PHE A 29 -22.28 -24.57 -8.92
C PHE A 29 -21.84 -25.85 -9.60
N ILE A 30 -21.08 -25.71 -10.69
CA ILE A 30 -20.23 -26.79 -11.16
C ILE A 30 -19.19 -26.97 -10.06
N PHE A 31 -19.49 -27.84 -9.09
CA PHE A 31 -18.47 -28.48 -8.27
C PHE A 31 -17.59 -29.29 -9.22
N TRP A 32 -16.56 -28.66 -9.77
CA TRP A 32 -15.40 -29.41 -10.20
C TRP A 32 -14.77 -29.95 -8.91
N PRO A 33 -14.73 -31.27 -8.66
CA PRO A 33 -13.80 -31.79 -7.68
C PRO A 33 -12.41 -31.45 -8.22
N ARG A 34 -11.80 -30.38 -7.71
CA ARG A 34 -10.38 -30.14 -7.92
C ARG A 34 -9.65 -31.20 -7.11
N THR A 35 -9.42 -32.37 -7.69
CA THR A 35 -8.28 -33.19 -7.33
C THR A 35 -7.03 -32.42 -7.76
N GLY A 36 -6.68 -31.39 -6.98
CA GLY A 36 -5.42 -30.68 -7.16
C GLY A 36 -4.30 -31.71 -7.07
N ALA A 37 -3.31 -31.61 -7.95
CA ALA A 37 -2.09 -32.39 -7.80
C ALA A 37 -1.54 -32.16 -6.39
N LEU A 38 -1.20 -33.23 -5.67
CA LEU A 38 -0.56 -33.13 -4.36
C LEU A 38 0.68 -32.24 -4.52
N SER A 39 0.95 -31.39 -3.52
CA SER A 39 2.23 -30.67 -3.48
C SER A 39 3.38 -31.68 -3.57
N PRO A 40 4.44 -31.45 -4.36
CA PRO A 40 5.51 -32.44 -4.52
C PRO A 40 6.15 -32.78 -3.17
N TRP A 41 6.50 -34.06 -2.99
CA TRP A 41 7.21 -34.51 -1.79
C TRP A 41 8.59 -33.84 -1.71
N ASN A 42 8.90 -33.26 -0.54
CA ASN A 42 10.24 -32.76 -0.21
C ASN A 42 10.64 -33.30 1.17
N ALA A 43 11.66 -34.16 1.22
CA ALA A 43 12.17 -34.72 2.46
C ALA A 43 12.74 -33.65 3.42
N GLY A 44 13.30 -32.56 2.88
CA GLY A 44 13.83 -31.44 3.67
C GLY A 44 12.75 -30.50 4.22
N ARG A 45 11.54 -30.55 3.65
CA ARG A 45 10.44 -29.63 3.98
C ARG A 45 9.09 -30.30 3.76
N ILE A 46 8.67 -31.12 4.72
CA ILE A 46 7.42 -31.89 4.66
C ILE A 46 6.20 -30.98 4.87
N ILE A 47 6.34 -29.99 5.76
CA ILE A 47 5.31 -29.02 6.15
C ILE A 47 5.99 -27.75 6.64
N ASP A 48 5.41 -26.59 6.37
CA ASP A 48 5.92 -25.32 6.87
C ASP A 48 5.65 -25.16 8.37
N ASP A 49 6.60 -24.58 9.11
CA ASP A 49 6.43 -24.23 10.53
C ASP A 49 5.14 -23.42 10.75
N ASN A 50 4.85 -22.53 9.82
CA ASN A 50 3.67 -21.69 9.90
C ASN A 50 2.34 -22.41 9.64
N VAL A 51 2.35 -23.61 9.06
CA VAL A 51 1.18 -24.48 9.01
C VAL A 51 1.18 -25.34 10.27
N PHE A 52 2.32 -25.91 10.64
CA PHE A 52 2.40 -26.90 11.72
C PHE A 52 2.00 -26.34 13.09
N TYR A 53 2.35 -25.09 13.36
CA TYR A 53 2.09 -24.41 14.64
C TYR A 53 0.90 -23.44 14.58
N ASP A 54 0.13 -23.39 13.48
CA ASP A 54 -1.06 -22.54 13.38
C ASP A 54 -2.25 -23.15 14.12
N THR A 55 -2.56 -22.62 15.30
CA THR A 55 -3.70 -23.09 16.11
C THR A 55 -5.06 -22.53 15.65
N ASN A 56 -5.11 -21.66 14.64
CA ASN A 56 -6.30 -20.92 14.22
C ASN A 56 -6.90 -21.43 12.89
N THR A 57 -6.56 -22.67 12.51
CA THR A 57 -7.04 -23.29 11.25
C THR A 57 -8.49 -23.74 11.26
N PHE A 58 -9.09 -23.91 12.45
CA PHE A 58 -10.54 -24.05 12.64
C PHE A 58 -11.08 -22.86 13.45
N ALA A 59 -12.27 -22.36 13.12
CA ALA A 59 -12.85 -21.20 13.79
C ALA A 59 -13.50 -21.57 15.15
N SER A 60 -13.94 -22.81 15.30
CA SER A 60 -14.60 -23.32 16.51
C SER A 60 -14.37 -24.81 16.72
N VAL A 61 -14.70 -25.29 17.93
CA VAL A 61 -14.77 -26.73 18.24
C VAL A 61 -15.75 -27.45 17.30
N GLN A 62 -16.85 -26.77 16.93
CA GLN A 62 -17.86 -27.34 16.06
C GLN A 62 -17.31 -27.63 14.65
N ASP A 63 -16.39 -26.81 14.14
CA ASP A 63 -15.79 -27.05 12.82
C ASP A 63 -14.92 -28.31 12.82
N ILE A 64 -14.20 -28.57 13.93
CA ILE A 64 -13.46 -29.83 14.12
C ILE A 64 -14.44 -31.00 14.20
N GLN A 65 -15.55 -30.85 14.93
CA GLN A 65 -16.58 -31.88 15.02
C GLN A 65 -17.21 -32.19 13.66
N ASN A 66 -17.51 -31.17 12.85
CA ASN A 66 -18.02 -31.34 11.50
C ASN A 66 -17.01 -32.08 10.63
N PHE A 67 -15.73 -31.70 10.69
CA PHE A 67 -14.67 -32.42 9.98
C PHE A 67 -14.64 -33.91 10.36
N ILE A 68 -14.67 -34.24 11.66
CA ILE A 68 -14.69 -35.63 12.13
C ILE A 68 -15.95 -36.35 11.63
N ASN A 69 -17.12 -35.70 11.65
CA ASN A 69 -18.37 -36.27 11.16
C ASN A 69 -18.28 -36.61 9.66
N ASP A 70 -17.66 -35.76 8.86
CA ASP A 70 -17.52 -35.94 7.41
C ASP A 70 -16.48 -37.01 7.04
N HIS A 71 -15.50 -37.27 7.92
CA HIS A 71 -14.37 -38.17 7.66
C HIS A 71 -14.41 -39.49 8.44
N THR A 72 -15.53 -39.80 9.08
CA THR A 72 -15.77 -41.07 9.78
C THR A 72 -17.00 -41.74 9.19
N PRO A 73 -17.22 -43.07 9.35
CA PRO A 73 -18.46 -43.71 8.93
C PRO A 73 -19.60 -43.46 9.93
N ALA A 74 -20.85 -43.74 9.51
CA ALA A 74 -21.96 -43.88 10.44
C ALA A 74 -21.69 -45.05 11.40
N CYS A 75 -22.02 -44.87 12.68
CA CYS A 75 -21.68 -45.85 13.71
C CYS A 75 -22.71 -46.97 13.84
N ASP A 76 -22.25 -48.21 13.80
CA ASP A 76 -23.03 -49.38 14.17
C ASP A 76 -22.86 -49.66 15.67
N THR A 77 -23.38 -48.75 16.49
CA THR A 77 -23.25 -48.77 17.95
C THR A 77 -23.64 -50.12 18.55
N TRP A 78 -24.70 -50.74 18.03
CA TRP A 78 -25.22 -52.00 18.58
C TRP A 78 -24.68 -53.24 17.88
N GLY A 79 -23.81 -53.08 16.88
CA GLY A 79 -23.22 -54.19 16.13
C GLY A 79 -24.25 -55.01 15.36
N THR A 80 -25.34 -54.39 14.93
CA THR A 80 -26.48 -55.03 14.24
C THR A 80 -26.19 -55.28 12.76
N GLY A 81 -25.22 -54.57 12.20
CA GLY A 81 -24.73 -54.78 10.85
C GLY A 81 -24.07 -56.14 10.69
N ARG A 82 -24.08 -56.65 9.45
CA ARG A 82 -23.40 -57.90 9.09
C ARG A 82 -21.89 -57.74 9.27
N SER A 83 -21.26 -58.72 9.93
CA SER A 83 -19.80 -58.73 10.07
C SER A 83 -19.12 -58.97 8.73
N GLU A 84 -18.10 -58.15 8.46
CA GLU A 84 -17.20 -58.28 7.31
C GLU A 84 -16.40 -59.59 7.36
N TYR A 85 -16.29 -60.19 8.54
CA TYR A 85 -15.55 -61.43 8.79
C TYR A 85 -16.45 -62.68 8.79
N GLY A 86 -17.74 -62.54 8.46
CA GLY A 86 -18.73 -63.62 8.51
C GLY A 86 -19.25 -63.90 9.92
N GLY A 87 -20.00 -64.99 10.12
CA GLY A 87 -20.45 -65.41 11.45
C GLY A 87 -21.61 -64.62 12.07
N GLY A 88 -22.39 -63.90 11.25
CA GLY A 88 -23.61 -63.19 11.69
C GLY A 88 -23.44 -61.67 11.79
N THR A 89 -24.08 -61.08 12.80
CA THR A 89 -23.94 -59.65 13.13
C THR A 89 -22.56 -59.37 13.75
N ARG A 90 -22.08 -58.12 13.69
CA ARG A 90 -20.80 -57.72 14.30
C ARG A 90 -20.77 -57.95 15.81
N ALA A 91 -21.90 -57.77 16.50
CA ALA A 91 -22.03 -58.11 17.91
C ALA A 91 -21.80 -59.61 18.16
N GLN A 92 -22.43 -60.48 17.36
CA GLN A 92 -22.24 -61.94 17.45
C GLN A 92 -20.79 -62.34 17.16
N TYR A 93 -20.19 -61.75 16.12
CA TYR A 93 -18.80 -62.01 15.76
C TYR A 93 -17.84 -61.62 16.89
N ALA A 94 -18.00 -60.43 17.48
CA ALA A 94 -17.16 -59.98 18.58
C ALA A 94 -17.21 -60.92 19.79
N VAL A 95 -18.41 -61.36 20.18
CA VAL A 95 -18.59 -62.33 21.28
C VAL A 95 -17.85 -63.64 20.97
N ASN A 96 -18.01 -64.18 19.76
CA ASN A 96 -17.34 -65.42 19.34
C ASN A 96 -15.81 -65.29 19.33
N ARG A 97 -15.29 -64.08 19.10
CA ARG A 97 -13.86 -63.79 19.09
C ARG A 97 -13.28 -63.42 20.45
N GLY A 98 -14.12 -63.24 21.48
CA GLY A 98 -13.73 -62.74 22.79
C GLY A 98 -13.39 -61.24 22.80
N TRP A 99 -13.90 -60.49 21.84
CA TRP A 99 -13.76 -59.04 21.79
C TRP A 99 -14.85 -58.36 22.63
N HIS A 100 -14.61 -57.09 22.98
CA HIS A 100 -15.62 -56.26 23.66
C HIS A 100 -16.90 -56.18 22.79
N GLY A 101 -18.04 -56.59 23.35
CA GLY A 101 -19.34 -56.51 22.68
C GLY A 101 -19.88 -55.08 22.58
N PRO A 102 -21.06 -54.86 21.99
CA PRO A 102 -21.68 -53.54 21.96
C PRO A 102 -21.99 -53.03 23.39
N PRO A 103 -22.11 -51.71 23.59
CA PRO A 103 -22.06 -50.66 22.57
C PRO A 103 -20.66 -50.35 22.01
N TYR A 104 -20.55 -50.19 20.69
CA TYR A 104 -19.38 -49.64 20.00
C TYR A 104 -19.51 -48.12 19.85
N VAL A 105 -18.38 -47.41 19.85
CA VAL A 105 -18.38 -45.95 19.77
C VAL A 105 -17.36 -45.47 18.75
N CYS A 106 -17.87 -44.88 17.67
CA CYS A 106 -17.07 -44.30 16.61
C CYS A 106 -16.52 -42.92 17.01
N LEU A 107 -15.44 -42.49 16.35
CA LEU A 107 -14.68 -41.29 16.73
C LEU A 107 -15.56 -40.03 16.81
N ARG A 108 -16.56 -39.93 15.92
CA ARG A 108 -17.58 -38.85 15.89
C ARG A 108 -18.46 -38.77 17.14
N ASN A 109 -18.68 -39.88 17.83
CA ASN A 109 -19.54 -39.99 19.02
C ASN A 109 -18.72 -40.19 20.31
N TYR A 110 -17.39 -40.27 20.19
CA TYR A 110 -16.52 -40.56 21.32
C TYR A 110 -16.40 -39.35 22.26
N HIS A 111 -16.60 -39.62 23.55
CA HIS A 111 -16.35 -38.70 24.64
C HIS A 111 -15.49 -39.40 25.71
N GLU A 112 -14.59 -38.65 26.32
CA GLU A 112 -13.74 -39.12 27.43
C GLU A 112 -13.65 -38.05 28.51
N ASN A 113 -13.73 -38.46 29.78
CA ASN A 113 -13.45 -37.58 30.91
C ASN A 113 -11.95 -37.67 31.26
N PRO A 114 -11.19 -36.56 31.11
CA PRO A 114 -9.75 -36.56 31.35
C PRO A 114 -9.33 -36.99 32.77
N ASN A 115 -10.20 -36.75 33.75
CA ASN A 115 -9.92 -36.97 35.17
C ASN A 115 -10.32 -38.38 35.62
N THR A 116 -11.51 -38.84 35.26
CA THR A 116 -12.04 -40.15 35.72
C THR A 116 -11.74 -41.30 34.76
N LYS A 117 -11.31 -41.00 33.53
CA LYS A 117 -11.12 -41.97 32.42
C LYS A 117 -12.41 -42.67 31.99
N GLU A 118 -13.58 -42.20 32.42
CA GLU A 118 -14.87 -42.65 31.90
C GLU A 118 -14.96 -42.31 30.41
N THR A 119 -15.56 -43.20 29.62
CA THR A 119 -15.73 -43.05 28.18
C THR A 119 -17.19 -43.18 27.78
N SER A 120 -17.57 -42.69 26.60
CA SER A 120 -18.95 -42.85 26.11
C SER A 120 -19.28 -44.27 25.65
N PHE A 121 -18.36 -45.24 25.71
CA PHE A 121 -18.64 -46.65 25.41
C PHE A 121 -19.83 -47.13 26.24
N GLU A 122 -19.75 -47.08 27.56
CA GLU A 122 -20.82 -47.50 28.48
C GLU A 122 -22.12 -46.66 28.36
N LYS A 123 -22.10 -45.60 27.54
CA LYS A 123 -23.23 -44.69 27.28
C LYS A 123 -23.75 -44.76 25.83
N GLY A 124 -23.32 -45.75 25.04
CA GLY A 124 -23.77 -45.88 23.65
C GLY A 124 -23.26 -44.79 22.69
N GLY A 125 -22.17 -44.11 23.05
CA GLY A 125 -21.65 -42.96 22.32
C GLY A 125 -22.33 -41.63 22.69
N GLY A 126 -23.21 -41.63 23.70
CA GLY A 126 -23.84 -40.41 24.21
C GLY A 126 -22.90 -39.54 25.03
N TRP A 127 -23.22 -38.24 25.10
CA TRP A 127 -22.57 -37.31 26.02
C TRP A 127 -22.86 -37.71 27.49
N PHE A 128 -21.92 -37.40 28.38
CA PHE A 128 -22.07 -37.53 29.83
C PHE A 128 -21.33 -36.40 30.55
N SER A 129 -21.69 -36.14 31.81
CA SER A 129 -21.10 -35.06 32.61
C SER A 129 -19.58 -35.19 32.71
N GLY A 130 -18.85 -34.14 32.35
CA GLY A 130 -17.38 -34.11 32.33
C GLY A 130 -16.73 -34.82 31.14
N GLY A 131 -17.50 -35.45 30.27
CA GLY A 131 -17.02 -36.06 29.02
C GLY A 131 -16.74 -35.00 27.96
N LEU A 132 -15.49 -34.93 27.49
CA LEU A 132 -15.09 -34.09 26.37
C LEU A 132 -15.21 -34.87 25.06
N SER A 133 -15.82 -34.29 24.03
CA SER A 133 -15.82 -34.88 22.68
C SER A 133 -14.40 -34.93 22.11
N THR A 134 -14.14 -35.82 21.15
CA THR A 134 -12.87 -35.84 20.40
C THR A 134 -12.49 -34.46 19.87
N ALA A 135 -13.47 -33.73 19.31
CA ALA A 135 -13.25 -32.38 18.77
C ALA A 135 -12.80 -31.39 19.86
N GLN A 136 -13.43 -31.42 21.03
CA GLN A 136 -13.08 -30.56 22.15
C GLN A 136 -11.69 -30.90 22.71
N ILE A 137 -11.34 -32.18 22.78
CA ILE A 137 -10.00 -32.62 23.20
C ILE A 137 -8.95 -32.06 22.24
N ILE A 138 -9.12 -32.27 20.93
CA ILE A 138 -8.19 -31.76 19.90
C ILE A 138 -8.05 -30.24 20.00
N TRP A 139 -9.17 -29.51 20.12
CA TRP A 139 -9.14 -28.05 20.29
C TRP A 139 -8.30 -27.64 21.50
N ASN A 140 -8.58 -28.24 22.67
CA ASN A 140 -7.92 -27.89 23.92
C ASN A 140 -6.41 -28.15 23.87
N VAL A 141 -5.99 -29.34 23.42
CA VAL A 141 -4.55 -29.68 23.38
C VAL A 141 -3.80 -28.90 22.31
N SER A 142 -4.47 -28.58 21.19
CA SER A 142 -3.89 -27.74 20.13
C SER A 142 -3.61 -26.33 20.64
N LYS A 143 -4.52 -25.76 21.44
CA LYS A 143 -4.34 -24.45 22.08
C LYS A 143 -3.31 -24.49 23.22
N GLU A 144 -3.33 -25.55 24.05
CA GLU A 144 -2.39 -25.72 25.18
C GLU A 144 -0.93 -25.80 24.70
N PHE A 145 -0.65 -26.59 23.66
CA PHE A 145 0.72 -26.85 23.18
C PHE A 145 1.06 -26.11 21.87
N GLY A 146 0.16 -25.30 21.35
CA GLY A 146 0.35 -24.54 20.12
C GLY A 146 0.66 -25.41 18.91
N ILE A 147 -0.08 -26.51 18.73
CA ILE A 147 0.03 -27.39 17.55
C ILE A 147 -1.23 -27.21 16.71
N ASN A 148 -1.10 -27.21 15.39
CA ASN A 148 -2.25 -27.08 14.50
C ASN A 148 -3.22 -28.27 14.69
N PRO A 149 -4.53 -28.03 14.94
CA PRO A 149 -5.52 -29.11 15.06
C PRO A 149 -5.63 -30.00 13.81
N GLN A 150 -5.35 -29.49 12.61
CA GLN A 150 -5.24 -30.27 11.37
C GLN A 150 -4.07 -31.27 11.43
N VAL A 151 -2.93 -30.87 12.00
CA VAL A 151 -1.78 -31.76 12.24
C VAL A 151 -2.17 -32.86 13.22
N MET A 152 -2.87 -32.53 14.30
CA MET A 152 -3.35 -33.51 15.28
C MET A 152 -4.28 -34.55 14.65
N LEU A 153 -5.22 -34.12 13.79
CA LEU A 153 -6.11 -35.01 13.04
C LEU A 153 -5.34 -35.92 12.08
N VAL A 154 -4.37 -35.38 11.34
CA VAL A 154 -3.57 -36.15 10.37
C VAL A 154 -2.67 -37.16 11.09
N ILE A 155 -2.07 -36.81 12.22
CA ILE A 155 -1.30 -37.77 13.02
C ILE A 155 -2.22 -38.86 13.57
N LEU A 156 -3.39 -38.52 14.11
CA LEU A 156 -4.37 -39.51 14.56
C LEU A 156 -4.76 -40.48 13.43
N LYS A 157 -4.96 -39.98 12.21
CA LYS A 157 -5.26 -40.82 11.04
C LYS A 157 -4.09 -41.71 10.63
N LYS A 158 -2.87 -41.16 10.68
CA LYS A 158 -1.65 -41.87 10.33
C LYS A 158 -1.35 -43.01 11.31
N GLU A 159 -1.54 -42.75 12.61
CA GLU A 159 -1.23 -43.70 13.69
C GLU A 159 -2.38 -44.68 13.95
N GLN A 160 -3.64 -44.23 13.81
CA GLN A 160 -4.83 -45.05 14.02
C GLN A 160 -5.87 -44.84 12.91
N GLY A 161 -5.52 -45.30 11.70
CA GLY A 161 -6.34 -45.10 10.50
C GLY A 161 -7.75 -45.69 10.58
N SER A 162 -7.93 -46.75 11.38
CA SER A 162 -9.22 -47.43 11.54
C SER A 162 -10.25 -46.57 12.26
N LEU A 163 -9.86 -45.63 13.13
CA LEU A 163 -10.84 -44.75 13.80
C LEU A 163 -11.61 -43.84 12.83
N PHE A 164 -11.13 -43.71 11.59
CA PHE A 164 -11.77 -42.97 10.52
C PHE A 164 -12.47 -43.84 9.47
N THR A 165 -12.33 -45.17 9.53
CA THR A 165 -12.91 -46.09 8.51
C THR A 165 -13.78 -47.19 9.11
N ASP A 166 -13.58 -47.51 10.38
CA ASP A 166 -14.29 -48.56 11.09
C ASP A 166 -15.62 -48.03 11.66
N SER A 167 -16.70 -48.75 11.37
CA SER A 167 -18.06 -48.42 11.83
C SER A 167 -18.43 -49.07 13.16
N TRP A 168 -17.57 -49.92 13.72
CA TRP A 168 -17.80 -50.62 14.99
C TRP A 168 -16.49 -50.76 15.80
N PRO A 169 -15.74 -49.67 16.05
CA PRO A 169 -14.42 -49.76 16.64
C PRO A 169 -14.46 -50.23 18.10
N LEU A 170 -13.46 -51.03 18.46
CA LEU A 170 -13.16 -51.55 19.78
C LEU A 170 -12.43 -50.50 20.65
N LYS A 171 -12.56 -50.66 21.98
CA LYS A 171 -11.83 -49.84 22.97
C LYS A 171 -10.31 -49.84 22.76
N SER A 172 -9.74 -50.95 22.28
CA SER A 172 -8.31 -51.08 22.02
C SER A 172 -7.79 -50.07 20.98
N GLN A 173 -8.62 -49.69 19.99
CA GLN A 173 -8.23 -48.72 18.97
C GLN A 173 -7.99 -47.32 19.54
N TYR A 174 -8.65 -46.96 20.65
CA TYR A 174 -8.48 -45.67 21.33
C TYR A 174 -7.31 -45.63 22.31
N LYS A 175 -6.84 -46.80 22.78
CA LYS A 175 -5.91 -46.89 23.91
C LYS A 175 -4.56 -46.22 23.63
N TYR A 176 -4.01 -46.43 22.43
CA TYR A 176 -2.70 -45.92 22.00
C TYR A 176 -2.79 -45.22 20.64
N ALA A 177 -3.85 -44.44 20.45
CA ALA A 177 -4.27 -43.93 19.14
C ALA A 177 -3.27 -42.97 18.46
N MET A 178 -2.28 -42.46 19.18
CA MET A 178 -1.25 -41.57 18.64
C MET A 178 0.14 -42.25 18.59
N GLY A 179 0.27 -43.50 19.04
CA GLY A 179 1.56 -44.18 19.15
C GLY A 179 2.52 -43.58 20.19
N PHE A 180 2.05 -42.69 21.07
CA PHE A 180 2.89 -42.07 22.08
C PHE A 180 3.27 -43.09 23.17
N ALA A 181 4.56 -43.15 23.51
CA ALA A 181 5.15 -44.08 24.47
C ALA A 181 4.94 -45.57 24.12
N CYS A 182 4.97 -45.88 22.83
CA CYS A 182 4.90 -47.24 22.27
C CYS A 182 6.21 -47.60 21.55
N PRO A 183 7.27 -48.04 22.26
CA PRO A 183 8.50 -48.50 21.61
C PRO A 183 8.28 -49.84 20.90
N ASP A 184 8.97 -50.02 19.76
CA ASP A 184 8.86 -51.20 18.88
C ASP A 184 9.55 -52.48 19.43
N ASN A 185 10.10 -52.45 20.64
CA ASN A 185 10.98 -53.49 21.20
C ASN A 185 10.41 -54.26 22.40
N GLY A 186 9.09 -54.52 22.42
CA GLY A 186 8.47 -55.40 23.41
C GLY A 186 8.68 -56.90 23.15
N PRO A 187 8.28 -57.76 24.11
CA PRO A 187 8.37 -59.22 23.96
C PRO A 187 7.70 -59.69 22.66
N GLY A 188 8.42 -60.47 21.85
CA GLY A 188 7.90 -60.99 20.57
C GLY A 188 7.79 -59.97 19.44
N ASN A 189 8.56 -58.87 19.46
CA ASN A 189 8.48 -57.75 18.51
C ASN A 189 7.10 -57.05 18.53
N THR A 190 6.46 -57.02 19.70
CA THR A 190 5.20 -56.31 19.91
C THR A 190 5.47 -54.93 20.50
N ALA A 191 4.63 -53.93 20.18
CA ALA A 191 4.78 -52.60 20.76
C ALA A 191 4.53 -52.63 22.28
N ASN A 192 5.51 -52.22 23.08
CA ASN A 192 5.39 -52.21 24.56
C ASN A 192 4.87 -50.87 25.08
N CYS A 193 3.62 -50.55 24.75
CA CYS A 193 3.01 -49.27 25.07
C CYS A 193 2.79 -49.07 26.58
N SER A 194 3.28 -47.95 27.13
CA SER A 194 3.09 -47.61 28.55
C SER A 194 1.60 -47.39 28.87
N SER A 195 1.08 -48.14 29.84
CA SER A 195 -0.31 -48.03 30.31
C SER A 195 -0.63 -46.69 30.96
N GLU A 196 0.38 -45.95 31.45
CA GLU A 196 0.24 -44.61 32.04
C GLU A 196 -0.40 -43.61 31.07
N TYR A 197 -0.06 -43.72 29.78
CA TYR A 197 -0.52 -42.81 28.74
C TYR A 197 -1.69 -43.36 27.93
N ALA A 198 -2.35 -44.43 28.42
CA ALA A 198 -3.51 -45.01 27.76
C ALA A 198 -4.71 -44.03 27.76
N GLY A 199 -5.53 -44.11 26.70
CA GLY A 199 -6.74 -43.30 26.50
C GLY A 199 -6.54 -42.20 25.45
N LEU A 200 -7.61 -41.84 24.74
CA LEU A 200 -7.54 -40.92 23.60
C LEU A 200 -7.07 -39.54 24.05
N TYR A 201 -7.59 -39.04 25.17
CA TYR A 201 -7.18 -37.76 25.75
C TYR A 201 -5.67 -37.72 26.04
N ASN A 202 -5.17 -38.72 26.76
CA ASN A 202 -3.74 -38.79 27.13
C ASN A 202 -2.85 -38.88 25.90
N GLN A 203 -3.23 -39.72 24.93
CA GLN A 203 -2.48 -39.88 23.68
C GLN A 203 -2.42 -38.57 22.87
N LEU A 204 -3.55 -37.89 22.68
CA LEU A 204 -3.60 -36.59 21.98
C LEU A 204 -2.79 -35.51 22.72
N ARG A 205 -2.95 -35.41 24.05
CA ARG A 205 -2.25 -34.42 24.87
C ARG A 205 -0.74 -34.63 24.85
N MET A 206 -0.29 -35.87 25.04
CA MET A 206 1.14 -36.18 25.13
C MET A 206 1.83 -36.10 23.76
N ALA A 207 1.15 -36.47 22.68
CA ALA A 207 1.65 -36.26 21.33
C ALA A 207 1.85 -34.75 21.03
N ALA A 208 0.83 -33.92 21.33
CA ALA A 208 0.93 -32.46 21.14
C ALA A 208 2.06 -31.85 21.99
N ARG A 209 2.16 -32.25 23.27
CA ARG A 209 3.25 -31.86 24.17
C ARG A 209 4.62 -32.24 23.60
N GLN A 210 4.76 -33.45 23.10
CA GLN A 210 6.03 -33.96 22.58
C GLN A 210 6.46 -33.21 21.30
N LEU A 211 5.52 -32.93 20.40
CA LEU A 211 5.77 -32.11 19.21
C LEU A 211 6.24 -30.69 19.58
N ARG A 212 5.62 -30.08 20.58
CA ARG A 212 6.06 -28.76 21.08
C ARG A 212 7.43 -28.84 21.76
N LEU A 213 7.74 -29.91 22.48
CA LEU A 213 9.07 -30.12 23.08
C LEU A 213 10.16 -30.24 22.01
N TYR A 214 9.91 -30.92 20.89
CA TYR A 214 10.86 -30.97 19.77
C TYR A 214 11.22 -29.58 19.25
N ALA A 215 10.24 -28.67 19.19
CA ALA A 215 10.45 -27.28 18.79
C ALA A 215 11.17 -26.43 19.85
N ASN A 216 10.82 -26.61 21.13
CA ASN A 216 11.37 -25.81 22.23
C ASN A 216 12.78 -26.24 22.65
N ARG A 217 13.13 -27.51 22.43
CA ARG A 217 14.42 -28.12 22.85
C ARG A 217 15.08 -28.87 21.70
N PRO A 218 15.32 -28.24 20.54
CA PRO A 218 15.76 -28.94 19.33
C PRO A 218 17.13 -29.62 19.49
N ASN A 219 17.96 -29.15 20.42
CA ASN A 219 19.28 -29.71 20.69
C ASN A 219 19.24 -31.06 21.42
N GLU A 220 18.13 -31.40 22.10
CA GLU A 220 17.97 -32.66 22.86
C GLU A 220 17.58 -33.86 21.97
N TYR A 221 17.29 -33.63 20.68
CA TYR A 221 16.76 -34.67 19.78
C TYR A 221 17.66 -34.95 18.58
N ARG A 222 17.45 -36.11 17.94
CA ARG A 222 18.30 -36.63 16.85
C ARG A 222 18.26 -35.71 15.63
N TYR A 223 17.09 -35.46 15.08
CA TYR A 223 16.92 -34.68 13.85
C TYR A 223 16.77 -33.19 14.17
N LYS A 224 17.53 -32.36 13.46
CA LYS A 224 17.61 -30.91 13.72
C LYS A 224 17.42 -30.12 12.43
N ALA A 225 16.69 -29.01 12.53
CA ALA A 225 16.53 -28.06 11.43
C ALA A 225 17.83 -27.28 11.14
N GLY A 226 17.92 -26.70 9.94
CA GLY A 226 19.03 -25.86 9.49
C GLY A 226 20.34 -26.62 9.26
N ARG A 227 20.27 -27.95 9.10
CA ARG A 227 21.45 -28.79 8.85
C ARG A 227 21.11 -30.08 8.11
N THR A 228 22.13 -30.71 7.58
CA THR A 228 22.05 -32.01 6.89
C THR A 228 22.00 -33.15 7.91
N ASN A 229 20.98 -34.01 7.83
CA ASN A 229 20.76 -35.14 8.72
C ASN A 229 20.71 -36.43 7.89
N TYR A 230 21.28 -37.53 8.40
CA TYR A 230 21.11 -38.84 7.78
C TYR A 230 19.80 -39.49 8.24
N ILE A 231 18.89 -39.74 7.31
CA ILE A 231 17.56 -40.28 7.60
C ILE A 231 17.40 -41.63 6.89
N GLN A 232 17.09 -42.66 7.65
CA GLN A 232 16.94 -44.03 7.14
C GLN A 232 15.62 -44.21 6.39
N TYR A 233 15.60 -45.12 5.42
CA TYR A 233 14.38 -45.52 4.70
C TYR A 233 13.55 -46.55 5.47
N ASN A 234 14.15 -47.24 6.44
CA ASN A 234 13.53 -48.32 7.20
C ASN A 234 14.23 -48.50 8.57
N PRO A 235 13.56 -49.09 9.58
CA PRO A 235 14.23 -49.57 10.79
C PRO A 235 15.41 -50.51 10.52
N ASP A 236 15.31 -51.36 9.50
CA ASP A 236 16.43 -52.17 9.03
C ASP A 236 17.50 -51.29 8.39
N ALA A 237 18.68 -51.25 9.01
CA ALA A 237 19.81 -50.47 8.51
C ALA A 237 20.30 -50.94 7.13
N ALA A 238 20.06 -52.19 6.74
CA ALA A 238 20.43 -52.72 5.42
C ALA A 238 19.66 -52.02 4.28
N CYS A 239 18.50 -51.44 4.57
CA CYS A 239 17.72 -50.64 3.62
C CYS A 239 18.34 -49.26 3.31
N GLY A 240 19.37 -48.85 4.05
CA GLY A 240 20.04 -47.57 3.85
C GLY A 240 19.19 -46.34 4.19
N GLY A 241 19.56 -45.22 3.58
CA GLY A 241 19.02 -43.89 3.86
C GLY A 241 19.69 -42.84 2.99
N SER A 242 19.31 -41.58 3.16
CA SER A 242 19.96 -40.46 2.48
C SER A 242 20.18 -39.27 3.41
N TRP A 243 21.11 -38.40 3.01
CA TRP A 243 21.39 -37.14 3.67
C TRP A 243 20.37 -36.09 3.21
N VAL A 244 19.61 -35.56 4.17
CA VAL A 244 18.54 -34.59 3.93
C VAL A 244 18.86 -33.31 4.68
N TYR A 245 18.93 -32.19 3.98
CA TYR A 245 18.96 -30.87 4.61
C TYR A 245 17.55 -30.53 5.12
N ILE A 246 17.36 -30.55 6.44
CA ILE A 246 16.05 -30.25 7.03
C ILE A 246 15.92 -28.73 7.13
N GLU A 247 15.01 -28.16 6.34
CA GLU A 247 14.86 -26.71 6.16
C GLU A 247 14.22 -26.03 7.38
N ASN A 248 13.32 -26.70 8.11
CA ASN A 248 12.52 -26.08 9.17
C ASN A 248 12.25 -27.00 10.38
N GLN A 249 11.76 -26.40 11.47
CA GLN A 249 11.61 -27.07 12.76
C GLN A 249 10.46 -28.08 12.78
N ALA A 250 9.37 -27.84 12.06
CA ALA A 250 8.23 -28.74 11.94
C ALA A 250 8.60 -30.04 11.23
N THR A 251 9.39 -29.95 10.16
CA THR A 251 9.92 -31.14 9.46
C THR A 251 10.85 -31.93 10.39
N ALA A 252 11.73 -31.26 11.14
CA ALA A 252 12.54 -31.93 12.16
C ALA A 252 11.68 -32.63 13.23
N SER A 253 10.61 -31.97 13.68
CA SER A 253 9.69 -32.51 14.69
C SER A 253 8.93 -33.74 14.19
N LEU A 254 8.53 -33.76 12.91
CA LEU A 254 7.94 -34.94 12.28
C LEU A 254 8.92 -36.12 12.21
N TYR A 255 10.18 -35.88 11.83
CA TYR A 255 11.19 -36.94 11.86
C TYR A 255 11.52 -37.43 13.27
N ASN A 256 11.53 -36.55 14.28
CA ASN A 256 11.70 -37.00 15.66
C ASN A 256 10.47 -37.79 16.17
N TYR A 257 9.26 -37.51 15.65
CA TYR A 257 8.06 -38.29 15.96
C TYR A 257 8.01 -39.63 15.21
N THR A 258 8.45 -39.66 13.95
CA THR A 258 8.43 -40.84 13.09
C THR A 258 9.74 -40.92 12.29
N PRO A 259 10.75 -41.67 12.77
CA PRO A 259 12.16 -41.50 12.39
C PRO A 259 12.57 -42.18 11.07
N TYR A 260 11.76 -42.06 10.02
CA TYR A 260 12.06 -42.60 8.68
C TYR A 260 11.52 -41.73 7.55
N GLN A 261 12.22 -41.71 6.42
CA GLN A 261 11.75 -41.09 5.18
C GLN A 261 11.32 -42.18 4.16
N PRO A 262 10.34 -41.93 3.28
CA PRO A 262 10.01 -42.86 2.21
C PRO A 262 11.19 -43.00 1.24
N ASN A 263 11.37 -44.20 0.69
CA ASN A 263 12.16 -44.39 -0.52
C ASN A 263 11.29 -44.12 -1.77
N GLN A 264 11.91 -44.13 -2.95
CA GLN A 264 11.17 -43.86 -4.20
C GLN A 264 10.01 -44.85 -4.42
N GLY A 265 10.22 -46.15 -4.14
CA GLY A 265 9.17 -47.15 -4.26
C GLY A 265 7.96 -46.88 -3.35
N ALA A 266 8.19 -46.38 -2.13
CA ALA A 266 7.10 -45.99 -1.23
C ALA A 266 6.34 -44.76 -1.70
N LEU A 267 7.01 -43.80 -2.37
CA LEU A 267 6.34 -42.66 -3.00
C LEU A 267 5.44 -43.14 -4.14
N ASP A 268 5.96 -44.00 -5.01
CA ASP A 268 5.29 -44.50 -6.22
C ASP A 268 4.15 -45.49 -5.92
N ALA A 269 4.20 -46.19 -4.77
CA ALA A 269 3.28 -47.29 -4.45
C ALA A 269 1.80 -46.88 -4.26
N GLY A 270 1.44 -45.58 -4.26
CA GLY A 270 0.06 -45.15 -4.02
C GLY A 270 -0.48 -45.67 -2.68
N ALA A 271 -1.50 -46.53 -2.68
CA ALA A 271 -2.02 -47.18 -1.46
C ALA A 271 -1.28 -48.48 -1.08
N GLY A 272 -0.39 -48.99 -1.94
CA GLY A 272 0.36 -50.24 -1.73
C GLY A 272 1.66 -50.08 -0.93
N THR A 273 2.41 -51.19 -0.85
CA THR A 273 3.69 -51.28 -0.13
C THR A 273 4.87 -51.52 -1.07
N ALA A 274 6.08 -51.17 -0.64
CA ALA A 274 7.33 -51.32 -1.36
C ALA A 274 8.42 -51.87 -0.44
N HIS A 275 9.36 -52.63 -1.00
CA HIS A 275 10.52 -53.12 -0.27
C HIS A 275 11.32 -51.95 0.32
N CYS A 276 11.73 -52.06 1.58
CA CYS A 276 12.42 -51.00 2.33
C CYS A 276 11.66 -49.65 2.42
N GLY A 277 10.36 -49.63 2.14
CA GLY A 277 9.56 -48.41 2.16
C GLY A 277 9.11 -48.03 3.58
N ALA A 278 9.27 -46.75 3.95
CA ALA A 278 8.63 -46.16 5.13
C ALA A 278 7.44 -45.28 4.74
N TYR A 279 6.35 -45.41 5.50
CA TYR A 279 5.07 -44.78 5.17
C TYR A 279 4.64 -43.68 6.13
N GLY A 280 5.27 -43.51 7.29
CA GLY A 280 4.83 -42.56 8.32
C GLY A 280 4.75 -41.12 7.83
N ASN A 281 5.90 -40.48 7.60
CA ASN A 281 5.96 -39.10 7.12
C ASN A 281 5.34 -38.92 5.73
N ARG A 282 5.42 -39.95 4.89
CA ARG A 282 4.78 -40.00 3.57
C ARG A 282 3.25 -39.98 3.66
N ASN A 283 2.66 -40.75 4.56
CA ASN A 283 1.23 -40.76 4.80
C ASN A 283 0.77 -39.47 5.48
N PHE A 284 1.58 -38.91 6.39
CA PHE A 284 1.31 -37.57 6.94
C PHE A 284 1.16 -36.54 5.81
N TRP A 285 2.16 -36.42 4.93
CA TRP A 285 2.11 -35.50 3.79
C TRP A 285 0.90 -35.77 2.89
N ARG A 286 0.64 -37.04 2.55
CA ARG A 286 -0.48 -37.40 1.67
C ARG A 286 -1.83 -37.05 2.28
N PHE A 287 -2.07 -37.45 3.53
CA PHE A 287 -3.33 -37.19 4.23
C PHE A 287 -3.54 -35.70 4.48
N PHE A 288 -2.48 -34.95 4.79
CA PHE A 288 -2.60 -33.49 4.92
C PHE A 288 -3.00 -32.84 3.59
N ASN A 289 -2.34 -33.24 2.48
CA ASN A 289 -2.72 -32.74 1.15
C ASN A 289 -4.16 -33.10 0.78
N GLU A 290 -4.59 -34.33 1.07
CA GLU A 290 -5.94 -34.82 0.78
C GLU A 290 -7.01 -34.06 1.56
N TRP A 291 -6.79 -33.83 2.86
CA TRP A 291 -7.80 -33.22 3.74
C TRP A 291 -7.77 -31.69 3.74
N PHE A 292 -6.59 -31.09 3.62
CA PHE A 292 -6.39 -29.66 3.89
C PHE A 292 -5.65 -28.91 2.76
N GLY A 293 -5.21 -29.63 1.73
CA GLY A 293 -4.38 -29.08 0.65
C GLY A 293 -2.90 -29.00 1.03
N SER A 294 -2.11 -28.28 0.24
CA SER A 294 -0.65 -28.22 0.39
C SER A 294 -0.22 -27.88 1.83
N PRO A 295 0.62 -28.71 2.49
CA PRO A 295 1.27 -28.38 3.75
C PRO A 295 2.39 -27.33 3.59
N LEU A 296 2.65 -26.91 2.34
CA LEU A 296 3.64 -25.89 1.96
C LEU A 296 2.94 -24.64 1.42
N ASN A 297 3.56 -23.48 1.59
CA ASN A 297 3.11 -22.18 1.05
C ASN A 297 1.76 -21.71 1.61
N SER A 298 1.68 -21.51 2.92
CA SER A 298 0.43 -21.10 3.57
C SER A 298 0.00 -19.67 3.27
N VAL A 299 0.90 -18.70 3.35
CA VAL A 299 0.70 -17.26 3.06
C VAL A 299 2.07 -16.61 2.82
N LYS A 300 2.21 -15.69 1.86
CA LYS A 300 3.47 -15.00 1.58
C LYS A 300 3.34 -13.48 1.47
N ILE A 301 4.45 -12.79 1.76
CA ILE A 301 4.64 -11.39 1.36
C ILE A 301 4.84 -11.34 -0.16
N ASP A 302 3.85 -10.81 -0.86
CA ASP A 302 3.72 -10.82 -2.33
C ASP A 302 4.16 -9.50 -2.99
N SER A 303 4.60 -8.53 -2.19
CA SER A 303 5.30 -7.33 -2.68
C SER A 303 6.47 -6.96 -1.77
N PRO A 304 7.51 -6.25 -2.26
CA PRO A 304 8.53 -5.73 -1.38
C PRO A 304 7.95 -4.71 -0.38
N LEU A 305 8.60 -4.57 0.78
CA LEU A 305 8.36 -3.47 1.71
C LEU A 305 8.72 -2.15 1.02
N SER A 306 7.72 -1.26 0.92
CA SER A 306 7.88 0.07 0.33
C SER A 306 7.76 1.12 1.42
N ILE A 307 8.77 1.97 1.57
CA ILE A 307 8.75 3.15 2.45
C ILE A 307 8.81 4.39 1.57
N LYS A 308 7.75 5.23 1.60
CA LYS A 308 7.62 6.38 0.70
C LYS A 308 6.93 7.54 1.39
N THR A 309 7.21 8.75 0.93
CA THR A 309 6.41 9.94 1.25
C THR A 309 5.52 10.25 0.03
N GLU A 310 4.23 10.54 0.21
CA GLU A 310 3.26 10.63 -0.90
C GLU A 310 3.66 11.64 -1.99
N LYS A 311 4.45 12.67 -1.66
CA LYS A 311 4.87 13.71 -2.63
C LYS A 311 6.33 13.64 -3.07
N THR A 312 7.18 12.97 -2.31
CA THR A 312 8.64 12.94 -2.55
C THR A 312 9.14 11.54 -2.91
N GLY A 313 8.22 10.57 -3.00
CA GLY A 313 8.51 9.20 -3.42
C GLY A 313 9.43 8.51 -2.41
N SER A 314 10.57 7.99 -2.89
CA SER A 314 11.56 7.32 -2.05
C SER A 314 12.44 8.27 -1.23
N LYS A 315 12.44 9.58 -1.53
CA LYS A 315 13.15 10.57 -0.71
C LYS A 315 12.32 10.88 0.53
N LEU A 316 12.90 10.65 1.70
CA LEU A 316 12.21 10.82 2.98
C LEU A 316 12.74 12.06 3.69
N PHE A 317 11.82 12.84 4.25
CA PHE A 317 12.16 14.04 5.00
C PHE A 317 11.51 14.05 6.38
N THR A 318 12.21 14.64 7.35
CA THR A 318 11.67 14.83 8.69
C THR A 318 10.39 15.65 8.66
N ASN A 319 9.46 15.36 9.57
CA ASN A 319 8.17 16.02 9.73
C ASN A 319 7.23 15.90 8.52
N MET A 320 7.60 15.17 7.47
CA MET A 320 6.69 14.76 6.40
C MET A 320 6.05 13.41 6.74
N GLU A 321 4.86 13.15 6.18
CA GLU A 321 4.19 11.87 6.36
C GLU A 321 4.87 10.79 5.53
N ILE A 322 5.40 9.79 6.21
CA ILE A 322 6.05 8.62 5.61
C ILE A 322 5.06 7.48 5.71
N THR A 323 4.78 6.85 4.58
CA THR A 323 3.88 5.71 4.43
C THR A 323 4.71 4.46 4.11
N ALA A 324 4.50 3.43 4.91
CA ALA A 324 5.07 2.11 4.72
C ALA A 324 3.97 1.13 4.26
N SER A 325 4.28 0.28 3.28
CA SER A 325 3.30 -0.68 2.76
C SER A 325 3.93 -1.95 2.19
N PHE A 326 3.18 -3.05 2.27
CA PHE A 326 3.47 -4.31 1.59
C PHE A 326 2.17 -5.11 1.38
N THR A 327 2.17 -6.04 0.44
CA THR A 327 1.02 -6.92 0.16
C THR A 327 1.31 -8.34 0.64
N ILE A 328 0.30 -8.95 1.23
CA ILE A 328 0.28 -10.34 1.68
C ILE A 328 -0.73 -11.10 0.82
N ARG A 329 -0.38 -12.30 0.39
CA ARG A 329 -1.27 -13.19 -0.38
C ARG A 329 -1.44 -14.54 0.30
N ASN A 330 -2.68 -14.90 0.57
CA ASN A 330 -3.08 -16.27 0.87
C ASN A 330 -3.35 -17.00 -0.46
N SER A 331 -2.50 -17.97 -0.82
CA SER A 331 -2.67 -18.77 -2.05
C SER A 331 -3.17 -20.19 -1.74
N THR A 332 -3.87 -20.35 -0.62
CA THR A 332 -4.42 -21.64 -0.20
C THR A 332 -5.95 -21.65 -0.28
N ASN A 333 -6.52 -22.86 -0.20
CA ASN A 333 -7.95 -23.08 -0.10
C ASN A 333 -8.50 -22.91 1.33
N GLN A 334 -7.69 -22.39 2.25
CA GLN A 334 -8.03 -22.35 3.67
C GLN A 334 -7.91 -20.92 4.20
N ARG A 335 -8.75 -20.57 5.16
CA ARG A 335 -8.64 -19.31 5.92
C ARG A 335 -7.35 -19.31 6.73
N ARG A 336 -6.71 -18.15 6.85
CA ARG A 336 -5.42 -17.97 7.52
C ARG A 336 -5.44 -16.76 8.44
N ASP A 337 -5.26 -17.00 9.73
CA ASP A 337 -5.08 -15.95 10.73
C ASP A 337 -3.59 -15.73 10.95
N LEU A 338 -3.08 -14.60 10.47
CA LEU A 338 -1.66 -14.30 10.54
C LEU A 338 -1.23 -13.78 11.91
N GLY A 339 -2.17 -13.48 12.81
CA GLY A 339 -1.87 -12.72 14.02
C GLY A 339 -1.66 -11.24 13.72
N VAL A 340 -0.89 -10.56 14.57
CA VAL A 340 -0.68 -9.11 14.51
C VAL A 340 0.51 -8.79 13.60
N MET A 341 0.26 -8.14 12.47
CA MET A 341 1.28 -7.62 11.57
C MET A 341 1.69 -6.19 11.97
N VAL A 342 2.99 -5.89 11.85
CA VAL A 342 3.58 -4.58 12.09
C VAL A 342 4.70 -4.31 11.09
N ILE A 343 4.91 -3.04 10.75
CA ILE A 343 6.17 -2.60 10.14
C ILE A 343 6.98 -1.96 11.26
N ALA A 344 7.98 -2.68 11.73
CA ALA A 344 8.85 -2.22 12.79
C ALA A 344 9.87 -1.20 12.24
N GLY A 345 10.28 -0.24 13.07
CA GLY A 345 11.19 0.83 12.68
C GLY A 345 12.15 1.20 13.81
N ARG A 346 13.45 1.31 13.51
CA ARG A 346 14.47 1.75 14.48
C ARG A 346 15.39 2.80 13.88
N ASP A 347 15.80 3.76 14.71
CA ASP A 347 16.94 4.64 14.38
C ASP A 347 18.28 3.96 14.75
N SER A 348 19.39 4.63 14.44
CA SER A 348 20.75 4.17 14.76
C SER A 348 21.02 3.96 16.26
N ASN A 349 20.21 4.58 17.13
CA ASN A 349 20.29 4.43 18.59
C ASN A 349 19.33 3.35 19.13
N SER A 350 18.68 2.59 18.24
CA SER A 350 17.67 1.57 18.58
C SER A 350 16.39 2.11 19.22
N ASN A 351 16.09 3.40 19.07
CA ASN A 351 14.79 3.96 19.47
C ASN A 351 13.68 3.44 18.55
N ASN A 352 12.47 3.24 19.09
CA ASN A 352 11.34 2.64 18.38
C ASN A 352 10.52 3.68 17.59
N TYR A 353 10.23 3.36 16.32
CA TYR A 353 9.38 4.13 15.40
C TYR A 353 8.46 3.20 14.58
N ASP A 354 7.81 2.24 15.24
CA ASP A 354 6.94 1.25 14.59
C ASP A 354 5.70 1.89 13.96
N PHE A 355 5.31 1.40 12.78
CA PHE A 355 4.16 1.89 12.03
C PHE A 355 2.90 1.12 12.42
N GLY A 356 2.37 1.37 13.62
CA GLY A 356 1.12 0.76 14.10
C GLY A 356 1.12 -0.78 14.05
N SER A 357 0.02 -1.41 14.47
CA SER A 357 -0.08 -2.86 14.44
C SER A 357 -1.52 -3.28 14.15
N GLN A 358 -1.72 -4.30 13.33
CA GLN A 358 -3.05 -4.77 12.97
C GLN A 358 -3.09 -6.29 12.88
N ARG A 359 -4.14 -6.89 13.46
CA ARG A 359 -4.42 -8.32 13.27
C ARG A 359 -4.91 -8.56 11.85
N VAL A 360 -4.25 -9.45 11.11
CA VAL A 360 -4.56 -9.74 9.72
C VAL A 360 -5.07 -11.17 9.59
N VAL A 361 -6.27 -11.31 9.01
CA VAL A 361 -6.87 -12.60 8.66
C VAL A 361 -7.20 -12.57 7.18
N LEU A 362 -6.79 -13.61 6.45
CA LEU A 362 -7.02 -13.76 5.02
C LEU A 362 -7.89 -14.97 4.73
N GLU A 363 -8.95 -14.75 3.98
CA GLU A 363 -9.76 -15.81 3.38
C GLU A 363 -8.98 -16.51 2.25
N PRO A 364 -9.43 -17.70 1.79
CA PRO A 364 -8.81 -18.41 0.68
C PRO A 364 -8.61 -17.50 -0.55
N TRP A 365 -7.42 -17.57 -1.16
CA TRP A 365 -7.05 -16.79 -2.35
C TRP A 365 -7.05 -15.26 -2.20
N GLN A 366 -7.24 -14.74 -0.98
CA GLN A 366 -7.30 -13.31 -0.72
C GLN A 366 -5.89 -12.68 -0.72
N SER A 367 -5.81 -11.44 -1.20
CA SER A 367 -4.65 -10.56 -1.02
C SER A 367 -5.03 -9.37 -0.14
N TYR A 368 -4.11 -8.89 0.68
CA TYR A 368 -4.28 -7.76 1.58
C TYR A 368 -3.06 -6.86 1.56
N THR A 369 -3.27 -5.56 1.37
CA THR A 369 -2.20 -4.56 1.44
C THR A 369 -2.19 -3.94 2.81
N TYR A 370 -1.15 -4.24 3.58
CA TYR A 370 -0.84 -3.51 4.80
C TYR A 370 -0.30 -2.12 4.40
N ARG A 371 -0.90 -1.06 4.94
CA ARG A 371 -0.49 0.32 4.71
C ARG A 371 -0.63 1.09 6.02
N ALA A 372 0.45 1.71 6.46
CA ALA A 372 0.47 2.54 7.66
C ALA A 372 1.39 3.75 7.45
N SER A 373 1.12 4.83 8.17
CA SER A 373 1.84 6.09 8.02
C SER A 373 2.30 6.63 9.38
N THR A 374 3.43 7.30 9.40
CA THR A 374 4.00 7.96 10.59
C THR A 374 4.74 9.24 10.18
N ARG A 375 5.21 10.00 11.16
CA ARG A 375 6.13 11.13 10.98
C ARG A 375 7.38 10.88 11.80
N LEU A 376 8.54 11.12 11.19
CA LEU A 376 9.83 11.04 11.86
C LEU A 376 10.36 12.47 12.02
N ASP A 377 10.71 12.86 13.23
CA ASP A 377 11.13 14.22 13.58
C ASP A 377 12.64 14.41 13.56
N LYS A 378 13.39 13.31 13.53
CA LYS A 378 14.85 13.29 13.61
C LYS A 378 15.48 12.85 12.29
N GLU A 379 16.51 13.59 11.88
CA GLU A 379 17.37 13.20 10.77
C GLU A 379 18.28 12.04 11.18
N GLY A 380 18.45 11.05 10.31
CA GLY A 380 19.28 9.90 10.62
C GLY A 380 19.06 8.71 9.70
N ASP A 381 19.87 7.67 9.92
CA ASP A 381 19.68 6.37 9.28
C ASP A 381 18.62 5.57 10.06
N TYR A 382 17.64 5.05 9.33
CA TYR A 382 16.54 4.25 9.85
C TYR A 382 16.52 2.89 9.19
N LYS A 383 16.14 1.88 9.97
CA LYS A 383 15.92 0.52 9.53
C LYS A 383 14.46 0.15 9.76
N PHE A 384 13.75 -0.25 8.71
CA PHE A 384 12.36 -0.69 8.74
C PHE A 384 12.24 -2.14 8.31
N TRP A 385 11.40 -2.94 8.95
CA TRP A 385 11.18 -4.33 8.55
C TRP A 385 9.77 -4.83 8.87
N ILE A 386 9.31 -5.84 8.14
CA ILE A 386 8.05 -6.51 8.41
C ILE A 386 8.25 -7.49 9.57
N SER A 387 7.41 -7.37 10.60
CA SER A 387 7.37 -8.30 11.73
C SER A 387 5.94 -8.72 12.04
N ASN A 388 5.81 -9.77 12.84
CA ASN A 388 4.54 -10.36 13.19
C ASN A 388 4.57 -10.92 14.62
N TYR A 389 3.43 -10.86 15.30
CA TYR A 389 3.18 -11.53 16.57
C TYR A 389 2.04 -12.56 16.45
N ARG A 390 2.28 -13.78 16.94
CA ARG A 390 1.26 -14.85 17.03
C ARG A 390 1.16 -15.42 18.43
N ASP A 391 -0.07 -15.66 18.87
CA ASP A 391 -0.36 -16.30 20.16
C ASP A 391 0.33 -17.68 20.25
N GLY A 392 1.03 -17.93 21.37
CA GLY A 392 1.76 -19.18 21.60
C GLY A 392 3.06 -19.36 20.79
N SER A 393 3.37 -18.46 19.88
CA SER A 393 4.62 -18.47 19.08
C SER A 393 5.50 -17.24 19.31
N GLY A 394 4.91 -16.11 19.74
CA GLY A 394 5.63 -14.86 20.01
C GLY A 394 5.91 -14.04 18.76
N TRP A 395 6.91 -13.15 18.86
CA TRP A 395 7.37 -12.31 17.76
C TRP A 395 8.20 -13.11 16.76
N SER A 396 7.98 -12.85 15.48
CA SER A 396 8.74 -13.43 14.39
C SER A 396 8.94 -12.39 13.32
N ASP A 397 10.21 -12.10 13.03
CA ASP A 397 10.51 -11.27 11.87
C ASP A 397 10.25 -12.05 10.59
N ASN A 398 10.49 -13.36 10.51
CA ASN A 398 10.44 -14.10 9.25
C ASN A 398 9.06 -14.59 8.79
N TYR A 399 7.96 -14.16 9.44
CA TYR A 399 6.60 -14.64 9.12
C TYR A 399 5.63 -13.50 8.75
N PRO A 400 4.79 -13.69 7.71
CA PRO A 400 4.89 -14.72 6.69
C PRO A 400 6.19 -14.61 5.87
N GLU A 401 6.57 -15.71 5.23
CA GLU A 401 7.77 -15.76 4.39
C GLU A 401 7.58 -14.84 3.17
N SER A 402 8.66 -14.19 2.71
CA SER A 402 8.60 -13.41 1.48
C SER A 402 8.67 -14.28 0.25
N SER A 403 7.87 -13.96 -0.77
CA SER A 403 8.10 -14.49 -2.12
C SER A 403 9.52 -14.12 -2.59
N ALA A 404 10.13 -14.98 -3.41
CA ALA A 404 11.50 -14.77 -3.87
C ALA A 404 11.68 -13.38 -4.52
N GLY A 405 12.72 -12.66 -4.13
CA GLY A 405 12.99 -11.29 -4.60
C GLY A 405 12.28 -10.17 -3.84
N ASN A 406 11.27 -10.47 -3.01
CA ASN A 406 10.58 -9.45 -2.21
C ASN A 406 11.36 -9.10 -0.94
N VAL A 407 11.91 -7.89 -0.94
CA VAL A 407 12.62 -7.32 0.21
C VAL A 407 11.65 -7.09 1.36
N ARG A 408 12.02 -7.54 2.57
CA ARG A 408 11.21 -7.38 3.79
C ARG A 408 11.74 -6.34 4.78
N GLU A 409 12.92 -5.79 4.47
CA GLU A 409 13.68 -4.89 5.31
C GLU A 409 14.29 -3.79 4.43
N VAL A 410 14.12 -2.54 4.83
CA VAL A 410 14.61 -1.36 4.12
C VAL A 410 15.42 -0.51 5.09
N THR A 411 16.66 -0.18 4.72
CA THR A 411 17.46 0.84 5.40
C THR A 411 17.47 2.11 4.55
N THR A 412 17.24 3.26 5.16
CA THR A 412 17.14 4.54 4.44
C THR A 412 17.53 5.71 5.35
N PHE A 413 17.97 6.81 4.75
CA PHE A 413 18.29 8.05 5.46
C PHE A 413 17.11 9.02 5.36
N VAL A 414 16.63 9.48 6.50
CA VAL A 414 15.58 10.50 6.60
C VAL A 414 16.28 11.85 6.75
N GLN A 415 16.03 12.77 5.83
CA GLN A 415 16.76 14.05 5.71
C GLN A 415 15.98 15.21 6.33
N SER A 416 16.66 16.21 6.84
CA SER A 416 16.03 17.50 7.09
C SER A 416 15.60 18.12 5.75
N PRO A 417 14.36 18.60 5.61
CA PRO A 417 13.90 19.15 4.34
C PRO A 417 14.68 20.43 3.98
N PRO A 418 15.01 20.64 2.70
CA PRO A 418 15.51 21.92 2.24
C PRO A 418 14.42 22.98 2.37
N THR A 419 14.83 24.21 2.68
CA THR A 419 13.93 25.33 2.91
C THR A 419 14.14 26.44 1.93
N VAL A 420 13.07 27.11 1.51
CA VAL A 420 13.15 28.38 0.79
C VAL A 420 13.49 29.48 1.79
N VAL A 421 14.60 30.18 1.59
CA VAL A 421 15.14 31.17 2.54
C VAL A 421 14.99 32.62 2.06
N SER A 422 14.38 32.84 0.90
CA SER A 422 14.05 34.18 0.40
C SER A 422 12.67 34.19 -0.24
N ALA A 423 12.00 35.35 -0.24
CA ALA A 423 10.83 35.58 -1.07
C ALA A 423 11.23 35.51 -2.55
N VAL A 424 10.23 35.29 -3.42
CA VAL A 424 10.43 35.44 -4.86
C VAL A 424 10.62 36.93 -5.16
N THR A 425 11.75 37.27 -5.76
CA THR A 425 12.11 38.65 -6.12
C THR A 425 12.20 38.81 -7.62
N THR A 426 11.89 40.01 -8.10
CA THR A 426 12.13 40.45 -9.47
C THR A 426 13.32 41.42 -9.47
N GLN A 427 14.16 41.38 -10.50
CA GLN A 427 15.33 42.27 -10.61
C GLN A 427 14.94 43.75 -10.59
N ILE A 428 13.76 44.09 -11.09
CA ILE A 428 13.17 45.43 -11.08
C ILE A 428 11.77 45.39 -10.49
N SER A 429 11.34 46.50 -9.88
CA SER A 429 10.04 46.62 -9.21
C SER A 429 8.87 46.87 -10.16
N ARG A 430 9.12 47.47 -11.34
CA ARG A 430 8.12 47.75 -12.38
C ARG A 430 8.48 47.01 -13.65
N ILE A 431 7.75 45.93 -13.90
CA ILE A 431 7.97 45.07 -15.05
C ILE A 431 6.99 45.50 -16.14
N HIS A 432 7.46 45.56 -17.37
CA HIS A 432 6.64 45.90 -18.53
C HIS A 432 6.44 44.70 -19.44
N LYS A 433 5.33 44.68 -20.17
CA LYS A 433 5.10 43.67 -21.20
C LYS A 433 6.23 43.70 -22.22
N ASN A 434 6.69 42.51 -22.63
CA ASN A 434 7.86 42.31 -23.49
C ASN A 434 9.17 42.95 -22.94
N GLN A 435 9.27 43.19 -21.64
CA GLN A 435 10.55 43.54 -21.00
C GLN A 435 11.14 42.28 -20.35
N SER A 436 12.34 41.89 -20.78
CA SER A 436 13.04 40.80 -20.11
C SER A 436 13.49 41.24 -18.70
N VAL A 437 13.21 40.41 -17.69
CA VAL A 437 13.58 40.64 -16.30
C VAL A 437 13.99 39.33 -15.64
N ASN A 438 14.98 39.35 -14.77
CA ASN A 438 15.29 38.18 -13.96
C ASN A 438 14.36 38.05 -12.75
N VAL A 439 13.92 36.83 -12.47
CA VAL A 439 13.19 36.45 -11.26
C VAL A 439 13.94 35.35 -10.52
N GLY A 440 13.91 35.40 -9.19
CA GLY A 440 14.73 34.50 -8.40
C GLY A 440 14.27 34.28 -6.97
N PHE A 441 14.81 33.23 -6.36
CA PHE A 441 14.64 32.86 -4.95
C PHE A 441 15.82 31.97 -4.51
N GLN A 442 15.95 31.74 -3.21
CA GLN A 442 17.03 30.96 -2.62
C GLN A 442 16.51 29.74 -1.87
N VAL A 443 17.18 28.59 -2.04
CA VAL A 443 16.88 27.34 -1.34
C VAL A 443 18.11 26.87 -0.57
N LYS A 444 17.96 26.60 0.71
CA LYS A 444 19.04 26.12 1.58
C LYS A 444 18.90 24.62 1.86
N ASN A 445 20.01 23.90 1.79
CA ASN A 445 20.09 22.55 2.35
C ASN A 445 20.31 22.61 3.87
N ASN A 446 19.38 22.06 4.63
CA ASN A 446 19.45 21.97 6.10
C ASN A 446 19.93 20.62 6.61
N SER A 447 20.08 19.63 5.74
CA SER A 447 20.55 18.28 6.07
C SER A 447 22.06 18.26 6.25
N ALA A 448 22.55 17.36 7.10
CA ALA A 448 23.98 17.08 7.25
C ALA A 448 24.57 16.32 6.05
N LYS A 449 23.72 15.80 5.14
CA LYS A 449 24.12 15.12 3.90
C LYS A 449 23.72 15.95 2.66
N PRO A 450 24.36 15.72 1.50
CA PRO A 450 23.91 16.33 0.24
C PRO A 450 22.44 16.00 -0.05
N VAL A 451 21.67 17.00 -0.45
CA VAL A 451 20.23 16.84 -0.78
C VAL A 451 20.02 16.99 -2.27
N ASP A 452 19.17 16.15 -2.83
CA ASP A 452 18.67 16.26 -4.20
C ASP A 452 17.38 17.09 -4.21
N LEU A 453 17.45 18.32 -4.72
CA LEU A 453 16.30 19.22 -4.87
C LEU A 453 15.37 18.83 -6.04
N GLY A 454 15.81 17.91 -6.90
CA GLY A 454 15.09 17.45 -8.09
C GLY A 454 14.93 18.54 -9.14
N TYR A 455 13.84 18.46 -9.89
CA TYR A 455 13.48 19.42 -10.92
C TYR A 455 12.53 20.47 -10.33
N PHE A 456 12.99 21.71 -10.18
CA PHE A 456 12.24 22.76 -9.49
C PHE A 456 12.49 24.14 -10.11
N GLY A 457 11.56 25.07 -9.86
CA GLY A 457 11.58 26.40 -10.47
C GLY A 457 10.38 27.22 -10.08
N LEU A 458 10.16 28.31 -10.81
CA LEU A 458 9.06 29.23 -10.59
C LEU A 458 7.94 28.97 -11.59
N ALA A 459 6.85 28.39 -11.11
CA ALA A 459 5.64 28.24 -11.89
C ALA A 459 4.85 29.55 -11.90
N ILE A 460 4.41 30.02 -13.06
CA ILE A 460 3.78 31.32 -13.22
C ILE A 460 2.52 31.20 -14.06
N THR A 461 1.43 31.79 -13.57
CA THR A 461 0.17 31.92 -14.29
C THR A 461 0.00 33.36 -14.76
N SER A 462 -0.28 33.53 -16.06
CA SER A 462 -0.54 34.84 -16.67
C SER A 462 -1.89 35.43 -16.23
N PRO A 463 -2.14 36.72 -16.49
CA PRO A 463 -3.42 37.37 -16.22
C PRO A 463 -4.61 36.66 -16.90
N SER A 464 -4.42 36.12 -18.10
CA SER A 464 -5.43 35.33 -18.81
C SER A 464 -5.56 33.87 -18.36
N GLY A 465 -4.82 33.46 -17.32
CA GLY A 465 -4.81 32.09 -16.80
C GLY A 465 -3.91 31.12 -17.56
N LYS A 466 -3.10 31.60 -18.51
CA LYS A 466 -2.19 30.75 -19.29
C LYS A 466 -0.93 30.43 -18.51
N ASN A 467 -0.27 29.34 -18.89
CA ASN A 467 1.05 29.03 -18.38
C ASN A 467 2.08 30.07 -18.87
N ALA A 468 2.84 30.64 -17.94
CA ALA A 468 3.95 31.56 -18.17
C ALA A 468 5.19 31.16 -17.37
N ASP A 469 5.32 29.86 -17.05
CA ASP A 469 6.42 29.27 -16.29
C ASP A 469 7.80 29.73 -16.77
N VAL A 470 8.70 29.90 -15.80
CA VAL A 470 10.11 30.17 -16.04
C VAL A 470 10.86 28.85 -16.18
N VAL A 471 12.01 28.84 -16.85
CA VAL A 471 12.84 27.63 -16.99
C VAL A 471 13.14 27.02 -15.61
N PHE A 472 12.84 25.74 -15.45
CA PHE A 472 13.13 24.97 -14.23
C PHE A 472 14.55 24.42 -14.27
N ASP A 473 15.16 24.25 -13.10
CA ASP A 473 16.48 23.65 -12.93
C ASP A 473 16.38 22.24 -12.37
N THR A 474 17.36 21.40 -12.72
CA THR A 474 17.58 20.11 -12.05
C THR A 474 18.81 20.22 -11.16
N VAL A 475 18.63 20.03 -9.84
CA VAL A 475 19.74 20.09 -8.87
C VAL A 475 19.78 18.79 -8.08
N ASN A 476 20.58 17.84 -8.57
CA ASN A 476 20.68 16.49 -8.02
C ASN A 476 21.49 16.42 -6.71
N GLN A 477 22.34 17.41 -6.45
CA GLN A 477 23.18 17.47 -5.25
C GLN A 477 23.42 18.92 -4.83
N LEU A 478 22.85 19.31 -3.69
CA LEU A 478 23.18 20.52 -2.97
C LEU A 478 23.94 20.15 -1.69
N SER A 479 25.17 20.63 -1.56
CA SER A 479 26.05 20.29 -0.42
C SER A 479 25.42 20.69 0.93
N PRO A 480 25.77 20.02 2.05
CA PRO A 480 25.30 20.39 3.38
C PRO A 480 25.51 21.88 3.68
N GLY A 481 24.46 22.55 4.18
CA GLY A 481 24.49 23.98 4.51
C GLY A 481 24.54 24.95 3.32
N ALA A 482 24.71 24.46 2.09
CA ALA A 482 24.79 25.30 0.90
C ALA A 482 23.43 25.93 0.54
N VAL A 483 23.50 27.08 -0.14
CA VAL A 483 22.34 27.80 -0.67
C VAL A 483 22.39 27.77 -2.19
N TYR A 484 21.33 27.27 -2.80
CA TYR A 484 21.11 27.36 -4.24
C TYR A 484 20.39 28.66 -4.59
N ASN A 485 20.97 29.42 -5.51
CA ASN A 485 20.42 30.67 -6.02
C ASN A 485 19.71 30.41 -7.34
N TYR A 486 18.37 30.29 -7.31
CA TYR A 486 17.58 30.25 -8.54
C TYR A 486 17.43 31.67 -9.06
N ASN A 487 17.89 31.92 -10.28
CA ASN A 487 17.83 33.23 -10.93
C ASN A 487 17.69 33.03 -12.43
N LYS A 488 16.50 33.34 -12.98
CA LYS A 488 16.16 33.02 -14.36
C LYS A 488 15.48 34.18 -15.06
N GLU A 489 15.71 34.27 -16.35
CA GLU A 489 15.06 35.23 -17.22
C GLU A 489 13.55 34.93 -17.34
N PHE A 490 12.73 35.96 -17.18
CA PHE A 490 11.30 35.93 -17.35
C PHE A 490 10.89 37.04 -18.35
N LEU A 491 10.06 36.67 -19.32
CA LEU A 491 9.57 37.58 -20.36
C LEU A 491 8.03 37.59 -20.38
N PRO A 492 7.39 38.57 -19.72
CA PRO A 492 5.94 38.66 -19.69
C PRO A 492 5.39 39.08 -21.05
N ARG A 493 4.33 38.41 -21.49
CA ARG A 493 3.67 38.65 -22.79
C ARG A 493 2.33 39.37 -22.68
N GLU A 494 1.80 39.48 -21.46
CA GLU A 494 0.50 40.06 -21.15
C GLU A 494 0.67 41.17 -20.10
N GLU A 495 -0.26 42.12 -20.10
CA GLU A 495 -0.37 43.17 -19.08
C GLU A 495 -1.28 42.67 -17.96
N GLY A 496 -1.01 43.10 -16.72
CA GLY A 496 -1.83 42.78 -15.56
C GLY A 496 -1.14 41.93 -14.50
N LEU A 497 -1.93 41.31 -13.63
CA LEU A 497 -1.45 40.59 -12.46
C LEU A 497 -1.02 39.16 -12.79
N TYR A 498 0.25 38.86 -12.61
CA TYR A 498 0.79 37.50 -12.67
C TYR A 498 0.82 36.88 -11.26
N ARG A 499 0.60 35.57 -11.20
CA ARG A 499 0.69 34.78 -9.95
C ARG A 499 1.81 33.77 -10.09
N ALA A 500 2.77 33.80 -9.18
CA ALA A 500 3.92 32.92 -9.18
C ALA A 500 3.97 32.05 -7.93
N ARG A 501 4.48 30.83 -8.07
CA ARG A 501 4.68 29.87 -6.98
C ARG A 501 5.93 29.03 -7.22
N ILE A 502 6.69 28.75 -6.16
CA ILE A 502 7.81 27.81 -6.25
C ILE A 502 7.23 26.40 -6.35
N SER A 503 7.69 25.64 -7.34
CA SER A 503 7.19 24.30 -7.63
C SER A 503 8.36 23.37 -7.93
N GLY A 504 8.19 22.08 -7.63
CA GLY A 504 9.18 21.07 -7.97
C GLY A 504 8.67 19.64 -7.88
N THR A 505 9.45 18.74 -8.45
CA THR A 505 9.22 17.30 -8.48
C THR A 505 10.51 16.56 -8.15
N LEU A 506 10.38 15.49 -7.37
CA LEU A 506 11.48 14.63 -6.93
C LEU A 506 11.44 13.23 -7.56
N ASP A 507 10.39 12.94 -8.34
CA ASP A 507 10.09 11.63 -8.91
C ASP A 507 9.95 11.67 -10.45
N GLY A 508 10.64 12.62 -11.08
CA GLY A 508 10.69 12.73 -12.55
C GLY A 508 9.40 13.27 -13.17
N GLY A 509 8.68 14.15 -12.47
CA GLY A 509 7.47 14.80 -12.97
C GLY A 509 6.18 13.99 -12.78
N ARG A 510 6.23 12.86 -12.07
CA ARG A 510 5.03 12.07 -11.74
C ARG A 510 4.18 12.75 -10.68
N THR A 511 4.83 13.33 -9.68
CA THR A 511 4.18 14.05 -8.59
C THR A 511 4.80 15.43 -8.47
N TRP A 512 3.95 16.45 -8.56
CA TRP A 512 4.31 17.83 -8.26
C TRP A 512 4.02 18.09 -6.78
N THR A 513 5.02 18.63 -6.08
CA THR A 513 4.96 18.81 -4.62
C THR A 513 4.09 20.00 -4.19
N GLU A 514 3.59 20.78 -5.16
CA GLU A 514 2.69 21.94 -5.03
C GLU A 514 2.82 22.69 -3.69
N ALA A 515 3.95 23.40 -3.53
CA ALA A 515 4.32 24.23 -2.38
C ALA A 515 4.73 23.52 -1.07
N GLN A 516 4.77 22.19 -1.02
CA GLN A 516 5.27 21.46 0.15
C GLN A 516 6.78 21.19 0.11
N TYR A 517 7.40 21.30 -1.06
CA TYR A 517 8.83 21.09 -1.24
C TYR A 517 9.40 22.03 -2.32
N PRO A 518 10.53 22.71 -2.06
CA PRO A 518 11.18 22.88 -0.75
C PRO A 518 10.25 23.56 0.26
N VAL A 519 10.48 23.33 1.56
CA VAL A 519 9.59 23.81 2.63
C VAL A 519 9.65 25.34 2.73
N ALA A 520 8.49 25.98 2.80
CA ALA A 520 8.40 27.44 2.97
C ALA A 520 8.89 27.88 4.35
N THR A 521 9.46 29.08 4.43
CA THR A 521 9.74 29.77 5.70
C THR A 521 8.99 31.09 5.73
N ASP A 522 8.96 31.77 6.88
CA ASP A 522 8.37 33.12 6.97
C ASP A 522 9.04 34.08 5.98
N ALA A 523 10.35 33.93 5.75
CA ALA A 523 11.10 34.71 4.79
C ALA A 523 10.69 34.47 3.33
N SER A 524 10.07 33.33 3.01
CA SER A 524 9.64 32.98 1.64
C SER A 524 8.23 33.42 1.28
N ALA A 525 7.52 34.10 2.20
CA ALA A 525 6.12 34.50 2.04
C ALA A 525 5.22 33.33 1.57
N GLY A 526 5.46 32.12 2.10
CA GLY A 526 4.66 30.94 1.75
C GLY A 526 4.92 30.40 0.34
N ASN A 527 6.12 30.62 -0.23
CA ASN A 527 6.52 30.16 -1.56
C ASN A 527 5.67 30.72 -2.71
N ARG A 528 5.04 31.88 -2.52
CA ARG A 528 4.15 32.53 -3.49
C ARG A 528 4.54 33.99 -3.68
N ALA A 529 4.28 34.51 -4.87
CA ALA A 529 4.40 35.92 -5.17
C ALA A 529 3.39 36.35 -6.23
N THR A 530 3.16 37.66 -6.28
CA THR A 530 2.42 38.30 -7.36
C THR A 530 3.21 39.50 -7.83
N PHE A 531 3.23 39.73 -9.14
CA PHE A 531 3.81 40.94 -9.71
C PHE A 531 2.87 41.46 -10.80
N THR A 532 2.76 42.79 -10.87
CA THR A 532 1.93 43.47 -11.86
C THR A 532 2.81 43.88 -13.03
N VAL A 533 2.41 43.51 -14.24
CA VAL A 533 3.08 43.88 -15.48
C VAL A 533 2.36 45.05 -16.12
N LEU A 534 3.08 46.14 -16.33
CA LEU A 534 2.60 47.37 -16.97
C LEU A 534 2.61 47.24 -18.51
N PRO A 535 1.84 48.09 -19.22
CA PRO A 535 1.93 48.20 -20.68
C PRO A 535 3.35 48.54 -21.13
N SER A 536 3.75 48.07 -22.30
CA SER A 536 5.11 48.31 -22.81
C SER A 536 5.43 49.80 -23.03
N LEU A 537 4.41 50.61 -23.29
CA LEU A 537 4.51 52.05 -23.49
C LEU A 537 3.78 52.77 -22.35
N THR A 538 4.51 53.56 -21.56
CA THR A 538 3.98 54.28 -20.40
C THR A 538 4.34 55.76 -20.44
N LEU A 539 3.53 56.57 -19.77
CA LEU A 539 3.76 57.97 -19.48
C LEU A 539 4.71 58.04 -18.27
N THR A 540 5.96 58.43 -18.51
CA THR A 540 6.99 58.60 -17.46
C THR A 540 6.99 60.02 -16.90
N GLN A 541 6.42 60.97 -17.64
CA GLN A 541 6.17 62.34 -17.19
C GLN A 541 4.82 62.81 -17.73
N GLY A 542 3.93 63.22 -16.83
CA GLY A 542 2.65 63.84 -17.16
C GLY A 542 2.78 65.27 -17.71
N ILE A 543 1.66 65.99 -17.77
CA ILE A 543 1.59 67.38 -18.23
C ILE A 543 2.40 68.27 -17.27
N THR A 544 3.40 68.95 -17.81
CA THR A 544 4.18 69.96 -17.07
C THR A 544 4.27 71.26 -17.85
N PHE A 545 4.11 72.39 -17.17
CA PHE A 545 4.30 73.72 -17.73
C PHE A 545 5.66 74.30 -17.32
N SER A 546 6.32 75.04 -18.20
CA SER A 546 7.59 75.73 -17.88
C SER A 546 7.43 76.82 -16.82
N SER A 547 6.20 77.32 -16.61
CA SER A 547 5.84 78.25 -15.54
C SER A 547 4.51 77.85 -14.93
N ALA A 548 4.44 77.84 -13.59
CA ALA A 548 3.20 77.60 -12.86
C ALA A 548 2.28 78.83 -12.82
N ASN A 549 2.83 80.04 -12.98
CA ASN A 549 2.12 81.31 -12.94
C ASN A 549 2.55 82.24 -14.10
N PRO A 550 2.30 81.85 -15.36
CA PRO A 550 2.62 82.68 -16.52
C PRO A 550 1.83 83.99 -16.54
N ARG A 551 2.42 85.06 -17.09
CA ARG A 551 1.72 86.31 -17.41
C ARG A 551 1.25 86.32 -18.85
N SER A 552 0.30 87.19 -19.15
CA SER A 552 -0.25 87.34 -20.51
C SER A 552 0.86 87.66 -21.51
N GLY A 553 0.95 86.85 -22.57
CA GLY A 553 2.00 86.98 -23.58
C GLY A 553 3.28 86.19 -23.28
N ASP A 554 3.47 85.66 -22.07
CA ASP A 554 4.56 84.73 -21.77
C ASP A 554 4.40 83.46 -22.60
N SER A 555 5.48 83.01 -23.21
CA SER A 555 5.52 81.71 -23.88
C SER A 555 5.62 80.60 -22.84
N VAL A 556 4.57 79.78 -22.76
CA VAL A 556 4.56 78.59 -21.89
C VAL A 556 4.91 77.37 -22.73
N THR A 557 5.94 76.66 -22.30
CA THR A 557 6.28 75.35 -22.84
C THR A 557 5.52 74.30 -22.05
N THR A 558 4.78 73.43 -22.73
CA THR A 558 4.19 72.25 -22.13
C THR A 558 4.90 71.00 -22.63
N THR A 559 5.20 70.08 -21.72
CA THR A 559 5.88 68.81 -22.02
C THR A 559 5.16 67.62 -21.41
N PHE A 560 5.35 66.45 -22.03
CA PHE A 560 5.08 65.13 -21.46
C PHE A 560 6.06 64.11 -22.08
N LYS A 561 6.27 62.98 -21.41
CA LYS A 561 7.21 61.94 -21.88
C LYS A 561 6.59 60.56 -21.90
N LEU A 562 6.82 59.84 -23.01
CA LEU A 562 6.41 58.45 -23.21
C LEU A 562 7.65 57.58 -23.34
N LYS A 563 7.68 56.44 -22.64
CA LYS A 563 8.80 55.50 -22.71
C LYS A 563 8.34 54.12 -23.17
N ASN A 564 9.02 53.58 -24.17
CA ASN A 564 8.91 52.17 -24.52
C ASN A 564 9.89 51.37 -23.64
N SER A 565 9.40 50.70 -22.61
CA SER A 565 10.21 49.89 -21.69
C SER A 565 10.40 48.43 -22.17
N SER A 566 9.90 48.08 -23.36
CA SER A 566 10.04 46.71 -23.89
C SER A 566 11.34 46.52 -24.67
N ASN A 567 11.68 45.24 -24.93
CA ASN A 567 12.82 44.82 -25.75
C ASN A 567 12.56 44.86 -27.27
N GLN A 568 11.41 45.40 -27.70
CA GLN A 568 11.05 45.54 -29.12
C GLN A 568 10.58 46.97 -29.42
N PRO A 569 10.68 47.43 -30.69
CA PRO A 569 10.04 48.67 -31.11
C PRO A 569 8.51 48.60 -30.98
N ILE A 570 7.87 49.71 -30.66
CA ILE A 570 6.41 49.86 -30.59
C ILE A 570 5.97 50.93 -31.58
N THR A 571 5.02 50.60 -32.43
CA THR A 571 4.37 51.58 -33.31
C THR A 571 3.03 52.01 -32.71
N THR A 572 2.90 53.29 -32.41
CA THR A 572 1.62 53.89 -31.98
C THR A 572 0.73 54.10 -33.20
N SER A 573 -0.58 53.83 -33.10
CA SER A 573 -1.54 54.00 -34.21
C SER A 573 -2.39 55.26 -34.12
N GLU A 574 -2.42 55.91 -32.95
CA GLU A 574 -3.22 57.10 -32.68
C GLU A 574 -2.31 58.30 -32.39
N TYR A 575 -2.80 59.49 -32.74
CA TYR A 575 -2.22 60.76 -32.29
C TYR A 575 -2.49 60.91 -30.80
N THR A 576 -1.45 61.21 -30.00
CA THR A 576 -1.60 61.57 -28.59
C THR A 576 -1.54 63.09 -28.46
N CYS A 577 -2.66 63.71 -28.15
CA CYS A 577 -2.84 65.16 -28.21
C CYS A 577 -2.93 65.78 -26.82
N LEU A 578 -2.35 66.97 -26.69
CA LEU A 578 -2.52 67.81 -25.51
C LEU A 578 -3.55 68.89 -25.80
N ILE A 579 -4.71 68.75 -25.16
CA ILE A 579 -5.86 69.62 -25.34
C ILE A 579 -5.83 70.69 -24.25
N LEU A 580 -5.95 71.96 -24.65
CA LEU A 580 -6.00 73.10 -23.76
C LEU A 580 -7.22 73.94 -24.13
N ARG A 581 -8.20 74.00 -23.22
CA ARG A 581 -9.43 74.77 -23.41
C ARG A 581 -9.56 75.82 -22.33
N ASN A 582 -9.89 77.05 -22.70
CA ASN A 582 -10.20 78.08 -21.71
C ASN A 582 -11.58 77.79 -21.05
N GLN A 583 -11.97 78.60 -20.06
CA GLN A 583 -13.25 78.43 -19.36
C GLN A 583 -14.50 78.54 -20.24
N SER A 584 -14.43 79.20 -21.41
CA SER A 584 -15.53 79.25 -22.38
C SER A 584 -15.51 78.10 -23.39
N GLY A 585 -14.57 77.16 -23.27
CA GLY A 585 -14.41 76.01 -24.18
C GLY A 585 -13.67 76.31 -25.48
N GLN A 586 -13.16 77.53 -25.65
CA GLN A 586 -12.38 77.93 -26.82
C GLN A 586 -11.07 77.13 -26.92
N ASN A 587 -10.69 76.79 -28.15
CA ASN A 587 -9.54 75.95 -28.47
C ASN A 587 -8.21 76.72 -28.35
N TYR A 588 -7.31 76.21 -27.50
CA TYR A 588 -5.92 76.62 -27.36
C TYR A 588 -4.97 75.41 -27.36
N ASP A 589 -5.37 74.31 -28.01
CA ASP A 589 -4.65 73.05 -28.05
C ASP A 589 -3.23 73.23 -28.58
N LEU A 590 -2.29 72.46 -28.01
CA LEU A 590 -0.85 72.61 -28.25
C LEU A 590 -0.31 71.63 -29.31
N GLY A 591 -1.20 70.83 -29.90
CA GLY A 591 -0.90 69.86 -30.94
C GLY A 591 -0.85 68.42 -30.45
N CYS A 592 -0.38 67.53 -31.32
CA CYS A 592 -0.35 66.10 -31.08
C CYS A 592 1.02 65.51 -31.38
N LEU A 593 1.41 64.51 -30.59
CA LEU A 593 2.44 63.57 -30.97
C LEU A 593 1.88 62.64 -32.05
N SER A 594 2.46 62.70 -33.24
CA SER A 594 2.06 61.87 -34.38
C SER A 594 2.37 60.38 -34.14
N PRO A 595 1.57 59.47 -34.72
CA PRO A 595 1.90 58.05 -34.81
C PRO A 595 3.35 57.84 -35.27
N SER A 596 4.16 57.16 -34.47
CA SER A 596 5.55 56.88 -34.78
C SER A 596 6.01 55.54 -34.19
N THR A 597 7.14 55.04 -34.67
CA THR A 597 7.80 53.87 -34.10
C THR A 597 8.80 54.30 -33.04
N ILE A 598 8.53 53.91 -31.80
CA ILE A 598 9.36 54.17 -30.63
C ILE A 598 10.28 52.96 -30.45
N GLN A 599 11.59 53.16 -30.59
CA GLN A 599 12.57 52.08 -30.46
C GLN A 599 12.56 51.49 -29.05
N SER A 600 13.11 50.27 -28.91
CA SER A 600 13.24 49.62 -27.61
C SER A 600 14.01 50.50 -26.63
N ASN A 601 13.52 50.59 -25.38
CA ASN A 601 14.07 51.43 -24.30
C ASN A 601 14.16 52.93 -24.60
N GLN A 602 13.57 53.41 -25.70
CA GLN A 602 13.55 54.83 -26.06
C GLN A 602 12.48 55.58 -25.26
N GLU A 603 12.83 56.79 -24.84
CA GLU A 603 11.88 57.79 -24.31
C GLU A 603 11.68 58.90 -25.34
N LEU A 604 10.42 59.21 -25.64
CA LEU A 604 10.02 60.32 -26.49
C LEU A 604 9.45 61.45 -25.64
N GLU A 605 9.92 62.66 -25.92
CA GLU A 605 9.40 63.88 -25.32
C GLU A 605 8.56 64.64 -26.34
N PHE A 606 7.32 64.98 -25.96
CA PHE A 606 6.55 66.00 -26.65
C PHE A 606 6.83 67.35 -25.98
N LYS A 607 7.08 68.38 -26.80
CA LYS A 607 7.33 69.74 -26.34
C LYS A 607 6.67 70.73 -27.29
N ALA A 608 5.78 71.56 -26.78
CA ALA A 608 5.14 72.64 -27.52
C ALA A 608 5.21 73.94 -26.73
N THR A 609 5.46 75.06 -27.39
CA THR A 609 5.58 76.37 -26.75
C THR A 609 4.69 77.38 -27.45
N ARG A 610 3.87 78.11 -26.67
CA ARG A 610 3.00 79.15 -27.22
C ARG A 610 2.69 80.23 -26.17
N PRO A 611 2.47 81.49 -26.58
CA PRO A 611 1.92 82.51 -25.69
C PRO A 611 0.43 82.30 -25.42
N PHE A 612 0.00 82.61 -24.20
CA PHE A 612 -1.40 82.53 -23.78
C PHE A 612 -1.92 83.89 -23.30
N PRO A 613 -3.15 84.30 -23.69
CA PRO A 613 -3.86 85.42 -23.08
C PRO A 613 -4.16 85.20 -21.60
N VAL A 614 -4.55 86.28 -20.90
CA VAL A 614 -5.12 86.18 -19.54
C VAL A 614 -6.29 85.21 -19.53
N GLY A 615 -6.27 84.26 -18.61
CA GLY A 615 -7.34 83.29 -18.49
C GLY A 615 -6.94 82.06 -17.70
N THR A 616 -7.91 81.18 -17.54
CA THR A 616 -7.73 79.87 -16.92
C THR A 616 -7.97 78.78 -17.97
N TYR A 617 -7.02 77.86 -18.09
CA TYR A 617 -6.98 76.84 -19.13
C TYR A 617 -6.97 75.45 -18.53
N ASN A 618 -7.94 74.62 -18.93
CA ASN A 618 -7.98 73.20 -18.59
C ASN A 618 -7.11 72.44 -19.59
N ALA A 619 -6.07 71.77 -19.10
CA ALA A 619 -5.20 70.90 -19.87
C ALA A 619 -5.52 69.44 -19.61
N TYR A 620 -5.66 68.63 -20.66
CA TYR A 620 -5.89 67.18 -20.57
C TYR A 620 -5.42 66.47 -21.84
N PHE A 621 -5.25 65.15 -21.76
CA PHE A 621 -4.95 64.32 -22.93
C PHE A 621 -6.22 63.93 -23.69
N SER A 622 -6.13 63.90 -25.03
CA SER A 622 -7.09 63.23 -25.90
C SER A 622 -6.32 62.43 -26.96
N THR A 623 -6.93 61.40 -27.54
CA THR A 623 -6.35 60.71 -28.71
C THR A 623 -7.20 60.85 -29.96
N PHE A 624 -6.56 60.77 -31.13
CA PHE A 624 -7.22 60.81 -32.43
C PHE A 624 -6.70 59.68 -33.33
N ASP A 625 -7.60 58.85 -33.87
CA ASP A 625 -7.23 57.68 -34.69
C ASP A 625 -7.20 57.98 -36.21
N GLY A 626 -7.33 59.25 -36.59
CA GLY A 626 -7.48 59.69 -37.98
C GLY A 626 -8.95 59.86 -38.43
N ARG A 627 -9.92 59.40 -37.63
CA ARG A 627 -11.36 59.52 -37.90
C ARG A 627 -12.17 60.04 -36.73
N ARG A 628 -11.81 59.66 -35.50
CA ARG A 628 -12.57 59.94 -34.27
C ARG A 628 -11.64 60.42 -33.16
N TRP A 629 -12.14 61.40 -32.42
CA TRP A 629 -11.54 61.87 -31.18
C TRP A 629 -12.04 61.04 -30.00
N GLN A 630 -11.13 60.71 -29.10
CA GLN A 630 -11.41 60.11 -27.80
C GLN A 630 -10.93 61.08 -26.72
N ASP A 631 -11.86 61.90 -26.23
CA ASP A 631 -11.55 62.89 -25.21
C ASP A 631 -11.22 62.26 -23.87
N TYR A 632 -10.27 62.86 -23.16
CA TYR A 632 -9.78 62.40 -21.85
C TYR A 632 -9.08 61.04 -21.87
N LYS A 633 -8.82 60.46 -23.05
CA LYS A 633 -8.02 59.24 -23.18
C LYS A 633 -6.55 59.56 -22.95
N THR A 634 -5.99 58.94 -21.93
CA THR A 634 -4.61 59.14 -21.48
C THR A 634 -3.74 57.95 -21.89
N PRO A 635 -2.45 58.17 -22.18
CA PRO A 635 -1.50 57.07 -22.26
C PRO A 635 -1.43 56.33 -20.91
N PRO A 636 -1.10 55.03 -20.89
CA PRO A 636 -0.93 54.29 -19.64
C PRO A 636 0.11 54.93 -18.73
N LEU A 637 -0.14 54.94 -17.42
CA LEU A 637 0.71 55.64 -16.45
C LEU A 637 1.83 54.73 -15.91
N GLU A 638 3.04 55.26 -15.73
CA GLU A 638 4.17 54.51 -15.18
C GLU A 638 4.03 54.30 -13.66
N THR A 639 3.68 55.36 -12.94
CA THR A 639 3.57 55.35 -11.46
C THR A 639 2.13 55.51 -10.98
N GLY A 640 1.25 56.03 -11.85
CA GLY A 640 -0.11 56.44 -11.49
C GLY A 640 -0.17 57.83 -10.85
N GLN A 641 0.96 58.50 -10.67
CA GLN A 641 1.07 59.86 -10.13
C GLN A 641 1.28 60.92 -11.22
N GLU A 642 1.46 60.51 -12.48
CA GLU A 642 1.64 61.43 -13.59
C GLU A 642 0.39 62.30 -13.78
N VAL A 643 0.61 63.62 -13.90
CA VAL A 643 -0.47 64.59 -14.09
C VAL A 643 -1.08 64.41 -15.48
N VAL A 644 -2.31 63.89 -15.52
CA VAL A 644 -3.05 63.67 -16.79
C VAL A 644 -4.08 64.75 -17.11
N LYS A 645 -4.42 65.55 -16.10
CA LYS A 645 -5.32 66.70 -16.21
C LYS A 645 -4.90 67.74 -15.19
N THR A 646 -4.85 69.00 -15.59
CA THR A 646 -4.48 70.11 -14.71
C THR A 646 -5.05 71.42 -15.23
N GLU A 647 -4.93 72.47 -14.42
CA GLU A 647 -5.34 73.83 -14.75
C GLU A 647 -4.09 74.73 -14.81
N MET A 648 -4.01 75.57 -15.85
CA MET A 648 -3.02 76.63 -15.96
C MET A 648 -3.71 77.99 -15.84
N ARG A 649 -3.24 78.83 -14.92
CA ARG A 649 -3.73 80.19 -14.73
C ARG A 649 -2.73 81.19 -15.28
N VAL A 650 -3.17 82.00 -16.23
CA VAL A 650 -2.37 83.08 -16.83
C VAL A 650 -2.87 84.40 -16.25
N SER A 651 -2.00 85.11 -15.54
CA SER A 651 -2.33 86.43 -14.97
C SER A 651 -2.14 87.55 -15.99
N ALA A 652 -2.72 88.73 -15.69
CA ALA A 652 -2.46 89.95 -16.46
C ALA A 652 -0.97 90.32 -16.49
#